data_AF-A0A3C1IS17-F1
#
_entry.id   AF-A0A3C1IS17-F1
#
_cell.length_a   1.000
_cell.length_b   1.000
_cell.length_c   1.000
_cell.angle_alpha   90.00
_cell.angle_beta   90.00
_cell.angle_gamma   90.00
#
_symmetry.space_group_name_H-M   'P 1'
#
loop_
_entity.id
_entity.type
_entity.pdbx_description
1 polymer ?
#
loop_
_entity_poly.entity_id
_entity_poly.type
_entity_poly.pdbx_seq_one_letter_code
_entity_poly.pdbx_strand_id
1 'polypeptide(L)'
;MKNTKKIEFKPLTPINSNRAEAVNVRRRGDWMEVTGTPAAVCPKTTDDRFLGADRRGSRTYYFMQRNGKDVIMSGYRQDGTFTAVQRTLFADSGSVTGFAVSGEFVVMSTSAGLRYLHFNGSGYDSLGGMVEMPEFAFGTIMSATISTDIAGITLKGSYPQWKGTLAASDRSGVERAFRSAISELQTVASAGGCCLQPVVLRVALRLWDDSLLWSGAAACVGHAWQPETLADATPGTVSTIDGTTLSATMWQPTLHLVSSGLGHWQPFVKAVEIYATEETSDFSTMRFRCEQSQTGQKTYHLRMRAENDTPAQLRQSAEAQEMRLVASITDTKSLQEGTVVGSNLTDIGGKVAVAVIRQSTAVAWQPIPSRFTANTLDTVGTSLFAGNLVRHLPAAPHFLSVVDATTLKNGVASTYVSVDIATEAGNATITRSALLEQYSLQTTNLVSYPDSRARRLTLIVVAGGQRYSRTIPLTPSATGNYAYATRPGGFAIQPDTSSSVPPTTARSVAKPTTLLHSTGNPLQWTECTRADNAGVHGVMPTLRYGATWIIGRSPVCLLSADGIRLLSFDTSGRCTASTRISQRIVASSRLAAVTENGLAFIDSNGQLCRYEGTRVTSTGVTVPSAEGLVYSASHGELLVYGGGKTMAVAPDNTFTHRTSRYQSHASGLLSDSDNVYDPDIEEKSAQAVELRTDQTELPFRLRLAQWHIDASDADVRLTVYAENGYSCHGEMVSSQRLRGAVRAVVRQRVAMPRSRTVRFGLQGSLPSGTRIGNINMS
;
A
#
# COMPACT_ATOMS: atom_id res chain seq x y z
N MET A 1 -27.01 -9.41 70.00
CA MET A 1 -26.19 -9.41 68.77
C MET A 1 -26.00 -7.95 68.33
N LYS A 2 -24.77 -7.42 68.30
CA LYS A 2 -24.53 -6.05 67.82
C LYS A 2 -24.76 -6.04 66.30
N ASN A 3 -25.77 -5.31 65.84
CA ASN A 3 -26.08 -5.15 64.42
C ASN A 3 -24.87 -4.51 63.72
N THR A 4 -24.00 -5.33 63.15
CA THR A 4 -22.81 -4.87 62.43
C THR A 4 -23.13 -4.94 60.94
N LYS A 5 -23.18 -3.79 60.27
CA LYS A 5 -23.45 -3.71 58.82
C LYS A 5 -22.13 -3.46 58.09
N LYS A 6 -21.86 -4.23 57.03
CA LYS A 6 -20.69 -4.06 56.18
C LYS A 6 -21.04 -3.15 55.00
N ILE A 7 -20.15 -2.22 54.70
CA ILE A 7 -20.23 -1.34 53.52
C ILE A 7 -18.91 -1.46 52.77
N GLU A 8 -18.97 -1.40 51.45
CA GLU A 8 -17.81 -1.58 50.59
C GLU A 8 -17.61 -0.34 49.73
N PHE A 9 -16.35 -0.01 49.46
CA PHE A 9 -16.05 0.84 48.31
C PHE A 9 -16.25 0.03 47.04
N LYS A 10 -16.93 0.62 46.07
CA LYS A 10 -17.25 -0.05 44.81
C LYS A 10 -16.79 0.81 43.64
N PRO A 11 -16.37 0.18 42.53
CA PRO A 11 -16.27 0.86 41.25
C PRO A 11 -17.60 1.50 40.86
N LEU A 12 -17.53 2.50 40.00
CA LEU A 12 -18.70 3.22 39.50
C LEU A 12 -19.46 2.35 38.49
N THR A 13 -20.78 2.51 38.44
CA THR A 13 -21.64 1.91 37.42
C THR A 13 -22.21 3.01 36.52
N PRO A 14 -22.60 2.69 35.27
CA PRO A 14 -23.22 3.67 34.36
C PRO A 14 -24.44 4.39 34.94
N ILE A 15 -25.13 3.78 35.91
CA ILE A 15 -26.38 4.30 36.51
C ILE A 15 -26.10 5.16 37.76
N ASN A 16 -25.00 4.92 38.48
CA ASN A 16 -24.71 5.53 39.78
C ASN A 16 -23.50 6.49 39.78
N SER A 17 -23.01 6.90 38.61
CA SER A 17 -21.79 7.70 38.45
C SER A 17 -21.74 9.01 39.23
N ASN A 18 -22.90 9.60 39.58
CA ASN A 18 -23.00 10.85 40.33
C ASN A 18 -23.10 10.67 41.87
N ARG A 19 -23.12 9.43 42.38
CA ARG A 19 -23.41 9.13 43.80
C ARG A 19 -22.22 8.58 44.59
N ALA A 20 -21.18 8.13 43.89
CA ALA A 20 -19.97 7.53 44.44
C ALA A 20 -18.73 8.06 43.72
N GLU A 21 -17.56 7.77 44.25
CA GLU A 21 -16.29 8.17 43.64
C GLU A 21 -15.25 7.07 43.81
N ALA A 22 -14.44 6.84 42.78
CA ALA A 22 -13.37 5.85 42.78
C ALA A 22 -12.24 6.30 41.86
N VAL A 23 -11.16 6.83 42.43
CA VAL A 23 -10.01 7.38 41.72
C VAL A 23 -8.73 6.60 42.06
N ASN A 24 -7.94 6.25 41.03
CA ASN A 24 -6.66 5.53 41.11
C ASN A 24 -6.70 4.20 41.88
N VAL A 25 -7.79 3.47 41.68
CA VAL A 25 -8.01 2.16 42.27
C VAL A 25 -8.57 1.18 41.23
N ARG A 26 -8.36 -0.11 41.44
CA ARG A 26 -9.01 -1.20 40.72
C ARG A 26 -9.61 -2.22 41.68
N ARG A 27 -10.67 -2.90 41.26
CA ARG A 27 -11.28 -3.96 42.05
C ARG A 27 -10.49 -5.26 41.91
N ARG A 28 -10.19 -5.91 43.03
CA ARG A 28 -9.57 -7.25 43.09
C ARG A 28 -10.34 -8.08 44.11
N GLY A 29 -11.30 -8.87 43.62
CA GLY A 29 -12.22 -9.62 44.49
C GLY A 29 -13.03 -8.69 45.40
N ASP A 30 -12.82 -8.83 46.71
CA ASP A 30 -13.55 -8.13 47.78
C ASP A 30 -12.85 -6.85 48.28
N TRP A 31 -11.75 -6.42 47.64
CA TRP A 31 -11.07 -5.18 47.98
C TRP A 31 -10.83 -4.28 46.77
N MET A 32 -10.67 -2.99 47.06
CA MET A 32 -10.12 -2.01 46.13
C MET A 32 -8.61 -1.95 46.35
N GLU A 33 -7.85 -2.09 45.26
CA GLU A 33 -6.40 -2.01 45.26
C GLU A 33 -5.98 -0.71 44.59
N VAL A 34 -5.10 0.06 45.24
CA VAL A 34 -4.54 1.28 44.66
C VAL A 34 -3.65 0.91 43.49
N THR A 35 -3.89 1.52 42.34
CA THR A 35 -3.20 1.19 41.09
C THR A 35 -1.83 1.85 41.00
N GLY A 36 -0.92 1.35 40.17
CA GLY A 36 0.30 2.10 39.82
C GLY A 36 0.10 3.08 38.67
N THR A 37 1.18 3.76 38.31
CA THR A 37 1.29 4.55 37.06
C THR A 37 1.86 3.67 35.95
N PRO A 38 1.35 3.74 34.70
CA PRO A 38 2.00 3.10 33.57
C PRO A 38 3.49 3.41 33.52
N ALA A 39 4.32 2.40 33.25
CA ALA A 39 5.77 2.50 33.29
C ALA A 39 6.31 3.20 32.04
N ALA A 40 7.30 4.07 32.21
CA ALA A 40 7.96 4.74 31.09
C ALA A 40 8.83 3.72 30.34
N VAL A 41 8.62 3.60 29.03
CA VAL A 41 9.33 2.62 28.18
C VAL A 41 10.28 3.26 27.19
N CYS A 42 10.06 4.52 26.86
CA CYS A 42 10.94 5.31 26.00
C CYS A 42 10.81 6.80 26.35
N PRO A 43 11.91 7.50 26.67
CA PRO A 43 11.90 8.94 26.88
C PRO A 43 11.72 9.68 25.55
N LYS A 44 11.10 10.85 25.60
CA LYS A 44 10.94 11.76 24.46
C LYS A 44 11.07 13.22 24.89
N THR A 45 11.19 14.12 23.93
CA THR A 45 11.12 15.57 24.18
C THR A 45 9.72 16.12 23.89
N THR A 46 9.47 17.37 24.32
CA THR A 46 8.21 18.06 24.06
C THR A 46 7.90 18.19 22.56
N ASP A 47 8.94 18.33 21.73
CA ASP A 47 8.83 18.47 20.27
C ASP A 47 8.77 17.11 19.53
N ASP A 48 8.89 16.00 20.26
CA ASP A 48 8.80 14.65 19.71
C ASP A 48 7.35 14.15 19.73
N ARG A 49 6.87 13.75 18.55
CA ARG A 49 5.63 13.00 18.38
C ARG A 49 5.94 11.52 18.21
N PHE A 50 5.36 10.68 19.05
CA PHE A 50 5.46 9.23 18.90
C PHE A 50 4.71 8.75 17.64
N LEU A 51 5.34 7.85 16.88
CA LEU A 51 4.78 7.29 15.65
C LEU A 51 4.34 5.84 15.82
N GLY A 52 5.18 5.04 16.48
CA GLY A 52 4.95 3.61 16.65
C GLY A 52 6.19 2.88 17.14
N ALA A 53 6.03 1.57 17.34
CA ALA A 53 7.10 0.69 17.79
C ALA A 53 7.10 -0.60 16.98
N ASP A 54 8.27 -1.23 16.87
CA ASP A 54 8.45 -2.53 16.22
C ASP A 54 9.24 -3.47 17.15
N ARG A 55 8.76 -4.70 17.34
CA ARG A 55 9.39 -5.70 18.21
C ARG A 55 10.13 -6.73 17.37
N ARG A 56 11.44 -6.84 17.57
CA ARG A 56 12.34 -7.83 16.93
C ARG A 56 13.04 -8.64 18.01
N GLY A 57 12.65 -9.90 18.16
CA GLY A 57 13.16 -10.77 19.22
C GLY A 57 12.90 -10.18 20.61
N SER A 58 13.94 -9.98 21.41
CA SER A 58 13.87 -9.38 22.74
C SER A 58 13.84 -7.83 22.73
N ARG A 59 14.07 -7.19 21.58
CA ARG A 59 14.16 -5.74 21.44
C ARG A 59 12.86 -5.13 20.91
N THR A 60 12.46 -4.01 21.49
CA THR A 60 11.40 -3.15 20.94
C THR A 60 12.01 -1.82 20.52
N TYR A 61 11.94 -1.47 19.24
CA TYR A 61 12.45 -0.22 18.67
C TYR A 61 11.34 0.84 18.62
N TYR A 62 11.67 2.09 18.94
CA TYR A 62 10.70 3.19 19.04
C TYR A 62 10.99 4.29 18.01
N PHE A 63 9.94 4.72 17.31
CA PHE A 63 10.02 5.70 16.23
C PHE A 63 9.28 6.98 16.59
N MET A 64 9.90 8.12 16.29
CA MET A 64 9.38 9.45 16.60
C MET A 64 9.52 10.38 15.40
N GLN A 65 8.65 11.39 15.33
CA GLN A 65 8.81 12.55 14.48
C GLN A 65 9.20 13.73 15.35
N ARG A 66 10.41 14.24 15.15
CA ARG A 66 11.00 15.37 15.88
C ARG A 66 10.79 16.67 15.12
N ASN A 67 10.42 17.73 15.82
CA ASN A 67 10.23 19.08 15.25
C ASN A 67 9.26 19.11 14.06
N GLY A 68 8.30 18.18 14.02
CA GLY A 68 7.36 18.02 12.91
C GLY A 68 8.00 17.67 11.56
N LYS A 69 9.27 17.25 11.52
CA LYS A 69 10.04 17.07 10.28
C LYS A 69 10.86 15.79 10.24
N ASP A 70 11.72 15.59 11.23
CA ASP A 70 12.72 14.51 11.18
C ASP A 70 12.13 13.23 11.76
N VAL A 71 12.12 12.16 10.97
CA VAL A 71 11.74 10.83 11.46
C VAL A 71 12.99 10.15 12.01
N ILE A 72 12.94 9.79 13.29
CA ILE A 72 14.07 9.24 14.03
C ILE A 72 13.72 7.86 14.62
N MET A 73 14.74 7.02 14.73
CA MET A 73 14.75 5.88 15.64
C MET A 73 15.30 6.36 17.00
N SER A 74 14.42 6.57 17.97
CA SER A 74 14.77 7.13 19.28
C SER A 74 15.72 6.19 20.04
N GLY A 75 15.44 4.89 19.98
CA GLY A 75 16.22 3.85 20.62
C GLY A 75 15.48 2.53 20.66
N TYR A 76 15.97 1.60 21.47
CA TYR A 76 15.31 0.33 21.72
C TYR A 76 15.28 -0.03 23.19
N ARG A 77 14.26 -0.79 23.60
CA ARG A 77 14.16 -1.38 24.93
C ARG A 77 14.48 -2.86 24.87
N GLN A 78 15.32 -3.33 25.78
CA GLN A 78 15.68 -4.74 25.94
C GLN A 78 15.75 -5.04 27.45
N ASP A 79 15.13 -6.14 27.88
CA ASP A 79 15.18 -6.63 29.27
C ASP A 79 14.85 -5.52 30.30
N GLY A 80 13.83 -4.72 29.99
CA GLY A 80 13.35 -3.61 30.83
C GLY A 80 14.13 -2.30 30.67
N THR A 81 15.32 -2.30 30.08
CA THR A 81 16.21 -1.14 29.96
C THR A 81 16.10 -0.48 28.59
N PHE A 82 15.96 0.85 28.55
CA PHE A 82 15.99 1.63 27.31
C PHE A 82 17.42 2.04 26.96
N THR A 83 17.81 1.82 25.70
CA THR A 83 19.07 2.28 25.12
C THR A 83 18.77 3.32 24.04
N ALA A 84 19.23 4.56 24.25
CA ALA A 84 19.06 5.63 23.29
C ALA A 84 19.97 5.44 22.07
N VAL A 85 19.43 5.71 20.88
CA VAL A 85 20.19 5.68 19.60
C VAL A 85 20.08 7.03 18.88
N GLN A 86 18.90 7.66 18.87
CA GLN A 86 18.67 8.99 18.29
C GLN A 86 19.14 9.13 16.82
N ARG A 87 18.96 8.08 16.02
CA ARG A 87 19.37 8.08 14.60
C ARG A 87 18.27 8.68 13.74
N THR A 88 18.57 9.72 12.98
CA THR A 88 17.68 10.22 11.92
C THR A 88 17.64 9.22 10.77
N LEU A 89 16.44 8.80 10.40
CA LEU A 89 16.20 7.86 9.31
C LEU A 89 15.95 8.60 7.99
N PHE A 90 15.12 9.63 8.03
CA PHE A 90 14.88 10.55 6.93
C PHE A 90 14.21 11.84 7.43
N ALA A 91 14.28 12.89 6.62
CA ALA A 91 13.53 14.13 6.84
C ALA A 91 12.30 14.14 5.92
N ASP A 92 11.16 14.58 6.44
CA ASP A 92 9.94 14.73 5.66
C ASP A 92 9.23 16.04 6.01
N SER A 93 8.77 16.79 5.01
CA SER A 93 8.20 18.13 5.21
C SER A 93 6.74 18.12 5.68
N GLY A 94 6.22 16.99 6.16
CA GLY A 94 4.83 16.83 6.59
C GLY A 94 4.66 15.87 7.76
N SER A 95 3.48 15.90 8.37
CA SER A 95 3.13 14.95 9.44
C SER A 95 3.06 13.53 8.90
N VAL A 96 3.65 12.58 9.63
CA VAL A 96 3.36 11.16 9.43
C VAL A 96 1.91 10.89 9.87
N THR A 97 1.12 10.28 9.01
CA THR A 97 -0.31 10.00 9.25
C THR A 97 -0.58 8.54 9.60
N GLY A 98 0.33 7.62 9.24
CA GLY A 98 0.19 6.20 9.51
C GLY A 98 1.54 5.52 9.72
N PHE A 99 1.54 4.45 10.51
CA PHE A 99 2.70 3.63 10.85
C PHE A 99 2.28 2.18 10.92
N ALA A 100 2.97 1.30 10.20
CA ALA A 100 2.69 -0.13 10.22
C ALA A 100 3.96 -0.95 10.03
N VAL A 101 3.97 -2.14 10.61
CA VAL A 101 5.07 -3.11 10.51
C VAL A 101 4.65 -4.24 9.57
N SER A 102 5.42 -4.54 8.53
CA SER A 102 5.13 -5.63 7.59
C SER A 102 6.38 -6.46 7.34
N GLY A 103 6.44 -7.67 7.90
CA GLY A 103 7.64 -8.51 7.78
C GLY A 103 8.84 -7.79 8.37
N GLU A 104 9.93 -7.63 7.62
CA GLU A 104 11.13 -6.87 8.01
C GLU A 104 11.05 -5.36 7.73
N PHE A 105 9.91 -4.88 7.24
CA PHE A 105 9.72 -3.50 6.85
C PHE A 105 8.89 -2.74 7.88
N VAL A 106 9.19 -1.46 8.03
CA VAL A 106 8.29 -0.47 8.61
C VAL A 106 7.84 0.45 7.48
N VAL A 107 6.52 0.60 7.33
CA VAL A 107 5.90 1.46 6.33
C VAL A 107 5.26 2.64 7.04
N MET A 108 5.54 3.84 6.56
CA MET A 108 4.99 5.08 7.09
C MET A 108 4.27 5.83 5.99
N SER A 109 3.10 6.39 6.30
CA SER A 109 2.38 7.26 5.38
C SER A 109 2.70 8.72 5.67
N THR A 110 3.05 9.46 4.62
CA THR A 110 3.40 10.88 4.68
C THR A 110 2.61 11.69 3.66
N SER A 111 2.68 13.02 3.73
CA SER A 111 2.08 13.89 2.71
C SER A 111 2.71 13.72 1.32
N ALA A 112 3.94 13.21 1.23
CA ALA A 112 4.64 12.94 -0.02
C ALA A 112 4.43 11.52 -0.57
N GLY A 113 3.73 10.65 0.16
CA GLY A 113 3.52 9.24 -0.18
C GLY A 113 3.97 8.29 0.92
N LEU A 114 4.01 6.99 0.61
CA LEU A 114 4.56 6.00 1.51
C LEU A 114 6.10 6.09 1.60
N ARG A 115 6.63 5.86 2.79
CA ARG A 115 8.05 5.70 3.11
C ARG A 115 8.31 4.33 3.69
N TYR A 116 9.47 3.77 3.37
CA TYR A 116 9.83 2.40 3.73
C TYR A 116 11.15 2.39 4.48
N LEU A 117 11.18 1.63 5.57
CA LEU A 117 12.38 1.31 6.32
C LEU A 117 12.56 -0.21 6.30
N HIS A 118 13.79 -0.68 6.24
CA HIS A 118 14.11 -2.11 6.35
C HIS A 118 14.99 -2.40 7.56
N PHE A 119 14.70 -3.50 8.25
CA PHE A 119 15.48 -3.97 9.38
C PHE A 119 16.70 -4.77 8.91
N ASN A 120 17.89 -4.24 9.14
CA ASN A 120 19.15 -4.84 8.68
C ASN A 120 19.80 -5.81 9.68
N GLY A 121 19.07 -6.26 10.70
CA GLY A 121 19.57 -7.09 11.80
C GLY A 121 20.08 -6.33 13.02
N SER A 122 20.54 -5.08 12.85
CA SER A 122 21.08 -4.23 13.94
C SER A 122 20.26 -2.96 14.19
N GLY A 123 19.47 -2.53 13.20
CA GLY A 123 18.63 -1.34 13.25
C GLY A 123 17.87 -1.19 11.93
N TYR A 124 17.45 0.04 11.64
CA TYR A 124 16.68 0.35 10.43
C TYR A 124 17.44 1.28 9.50
N ASP A 125 17.39 0.98 8.21
CA ASP A 125 17.84 1.87 7.15
C ASP A 125 16.64 2.37 6.33
N SER A 126 16.71 3.62 5.89
CA SER A 126 15.67 4.22 5.05
C SER A 126 15.86 3.77 3.60
N LEU A 127 14.80 3.21 3.03
CA LEU A 127 14.73 2.90 1.60
C LEU A 127 14.10 4.05 0.79
N GLY A 128 13.63 5.11 1.46
CA GLY A 128 12.95 6.23 0.85
C GLY A 128 11.50 5.90 0.47
N GLY A 129 11.07 6.40 -0.69
CA GLY A 129 9.74 6.12 -1.24
C GLY A 129 9.65 4.75 -1.90
N MET A 130 8.58 4.54 -2.69
CA MET A 130 8.48 3.39 -3.59
C MET A 130 9.67 3.36 -4.55
N VAL A 131 10.19 2.15 -4.82
CA VAL A 131 11.34 1.92 -5.72
C VAL A 131 11.18 2.67 -7.04
N GLU A 132 12.26 3.32 -7.47
CA GLU A 132 12.33 4.00 -8.76
C GLU A 132 12.73 3.00 -9.85
N MET A 133 11.92 2.95 -10.91
CA MET A 133 12.19 2.06 -12.03
C MET A 133 13.40 2.53 -12.83
N PRO A 134 14.29 1.62 -13.23
CA PRO A 134 15.27 1.92 -14.26
C PRO A 134 14.56 2.37 -15.54
N GLU A 135 15.09 3.39 -16.19
CA GLU A 135 14.54 3.93 -17.43
C GLU A 135 15.49 3.59 -18.58
N PHE A 136 14.92 3.14 -19.70
CA PHE A 136 15.66 2.75 -20.90
C PHE A 136 15.07 3.43 -22.13
N ALA A 137 15.94 3.79 -23.06
CA ALA A 137 15.57 4.12 -24.44
C ALA A 137 15.75 2.85 -25.29
N PHE A 138 14.70 2.44 -26.00
CA PHE A 138 14.75 1.27 -26.87
C PHE A 138 14.92 1.67 -28.34
N GLY A 139 15.67 0.86 -29.07
CA GLY A 139 15.89 1.00 -30.50
C GLY A 139 16.09 -0.36 -31.15
N THR A 140 16.73 -0.38 -32.32
CA THR A 140 17.06 -1.61 -33.04
C THR A 140 18.48 -1.56 -33.60
N ILE A 141 19.04 -2.74 -33.82
CA ILE A 141 20.23 -2.95 -34.63
C ILE A 141 19.91 -4.01 -35.70
N MET A 142 20.24 -3.72 -36.95
CA MET A 142 20.10 -4.68 -38.04
C MET A 142 21.19 -5.73 -37.92
N SER A 143 20.82 -7.02 -37.98
CA SER A 143 21.76 -8.13 -37.82
C SER A 143 22.17 -8.71 -39.17
N ALA A 144 21.21 -9.10 -40.02
CA ALA A 144 21.45 -9.56 -41.38
C ALA A 144 20.16 -9.65 -42.20
N THR A 145 20.29 -9.96 -43.49
CA THR A 145 19.19 -10.45 -44.33
C THR A 145 19.24 -11.98 -44.34
N ILE A 146 18.10 -12.61 -44.08
CA ILE A 146 17.90 -14.06 -44.19
C ILE A 146 16.97 -14.36 -45.36
N SER A 147 17.12 -15.56 -45.92
CA SER A 147 16.33 -16.00 -47.06
C SER A 147 16.02 -17.49 -46.99
N THR A 148 14.88 -17.89 -47.56
CA THR A 148 14.52 -19.29 -47.77
C THR A 148 13.95 -19.47 -49.18
N ASP A 149 14.15 -20.65 -49.74
CA ASP A 149 13.69 -20.99 -51.08
C ASP A 149 12.29 -21.61 -51.05
N ILE A 150 11.45 -21.13 -51.95
CA ILE A 150 10.14 -21.68 -52.27
C ILE A 150 10.34 -22.57 -53.50
N ALA A 151 10.15 -23.87 -53.33
CA ALA A 151 10.26 -24.82 -54.42
C ALA A 151 9.26 -24.53 -55.54
N GLY A 152 9.64 -24.83 -56.79
CA GLY A 152 8.76 -24.69 -57.95
C GLY A 152 7.49 -25.54 -57.82
N ILE A 153 6.37 -25.01 -58.32
CA ILE A 153 5.04 -25.62 -58.16
C ILE A 153 4.46 -25.91 -59.54
N THR A 154 4.10 -27.17 -59.78
CA THR A 154 3.27 -27.54 -60.93
C THR A 154 1.80 -27.29 -60.59
N LEU A 155 1.15 -26.43 -61.37
CA LEU A 155 -0.26 -26.10 -61.20
C LEU A 155 -1.14 -27.19 -61.81
N LYS A 156 -2.27 -27.48 -61.16
CA LYS A 156 -3.26 -28.46 -61.63
C LYS A 156 -4.23 -27.86 -62.65
N GLY A 157 -4.46 -26.54 -62.59
CA GLY A 157 -5.27 -25.80 -63.55
C GLY A 157 -4.54 -25.59 -64.88
N SER A 158 -5.31 -25.45 -65.96
CA SER A 158 -4.81 -25.08 -67.29
C SER A 158 -4.86 -23.56 -67.46
N TYR A 159 -3.71 -22.93 -67.74
CA TYR A 159 -3.60 -21.47 -67.88
C TYR A 159 -2.93 -21.07 -69.21
N PRO A 160 -3.50 -21.38 -70.39
CA PRO A 160 -2.86 -21.17 -71.69
C PRO A 160 -2.58 -19.69 -72.02
N GLN A 161 -3.36 -18.78 -71.44
CA GLN A 161 -3.04 -17.36 -71.33
C GLN A 161 -3.35 -16.95 -69.91
N TRP A 162 -2.33 -16.77 -69.07
CA TRP A 162 -2.58 -16.48 -67.66
C TRP A 162 -3.19 -15.08 -67.49
N LYS A 163 -4.51 -15.04 -67.38
CA LYS A 163 -5.32 -13.85 -67.16
C LYS A 163 -6.25 -14.11 -65.97
N GLY A 164 -6.00 -13.42 -64.86
CA GLY A 164 -6.84 -13.53 -63.65
C GLY A 164 -6.23 -14.39 -62.55
N THR A 165 -7.06 -14.75 -61.57
CA THR A 165 -6.64 -15.44 -60.33
C THR A 165 -6.39 -16.93 -60.54
N LEU A 166 -5.50 -17.51 -59.72
CA LEU A 166 -5.32 -18.96 -59.64
C LEU A 166 -6.63 -19.69 -59.29
N ALA A 167 -6.81 -20.89 -59.83
CA ALA A 167 -7.85 -21.82 -59.39
C ALA A 167 -7.68 -22.16 -57.91
N ALA A 168 -8.78 -22.47 -57.21
CA ALA A 168 -8.78 -22.63 -55.76
C ALA A 168 -7.77 -23.66 -55.22
N SER A 169 -7.61 -24.79 -55.92
CA SER A 169 -6.64 -25.85 -55.55
C SER A 169 -5.20 -25.38 -55.68
N ASP A 170 -4.90 -24.63 -56.75
CA ASP A 170 -3.56 -24.13 -57.06
C ASP A 170 -3.20 -22.99 -56.11
N ARG A 171 -4.14 -22.08 -55.89
CA ARG A 171 -4.03 -21.02 -54.88
C ARG A 171 -3.70 -21.59 -53.51
N SER A 172 -4.41 -22.65 -53.08
CA SER A 172 -4.17 -23.31 -51.79
C SER A 172 -2.78 -23.95 -51.72
N GLY A 173 -2.27 -24.48 -52.83
CA GLY A 173 -0.92 -25.04 -52.92
C GLY A 173 0.17 -23.98 -52.78
N VAL A 174 0.06 -22.89 -53.55
CA VAL A 174 0.98 -21.74 -53.47
C VAL A 174 0.94 -21.08 -52.10
N GLU A 175 -0.26 -20.87 -51.55
CA GLU A 175 -0.45 -20.32 -50.21
C GLU A 175 0.23 -21.17 -49.14
N ARG A 176 0.10 -22.50 -49.20
CA ARG A 176 0.79 -23.39 -48.24
C ARG A 176 2.31 -23.27 -48.34
N ALA A 177 2.86 -23.26 -49.55
CA ALA A 177 4.30 -23.12 -49.75
C ALA A 177 4.82 -21.77 -49.24
N PHE A 178 4.09 -20.68 -49.54
CA PHE A 178 4.45 -19.34 -49.11
C PHE A 178 4.35 -19.16 -47.58
N ARG A 179 3.30 -19.70 -46.93
CA ARG A 179 3.18 -19.74 -45.45
C ARG A 179 4.32 -20.53 -44.81
N SER A 180 4.71 -21.66 -45.42
CA SER A 180 5.82 -22.46 -44.92
C SER A 180 7.14 -21.69 -44.93
N ALA A 181 7.43 -20.98 -46.03
CA ALA A 181 8.62 -20.13 -46.15
C ALA A 181 8.63 -18.99 -45.12
N ILE A 182 7.50 -18.33 -44.89
CA ILE A 182 7.37 -17.30 -43.85
C ILE A 182 7.67 -17.89 -42.46
N SER A 183 7.07 -19.04 -42.13
CA SER A 183 7.27 -19.73 -40.85
C SER A 183 8.72 -20.16 -40.63
N GLU A 184 9.40 -20.60 -41.69
CA GLU A 184 10.82 -20.93 -41.65
C GLU A 184 11.68 -19.70 -41.37
N LEU A 185 11.44 -18.56 -42.04
CA LEU A 185 12.15 -17.31 -41.77
C LEU A 185 11.95 -16.85 -40.32
N GLN A 186 10.72 -16.95 -39.79
CA GLN A 186 10.44 -16.64 -38.39
C GLN A 186 11.20 -17.57 -37.44
N THR A 187 11.30 -18.86 -37.78
CA THR A 187 12.05 -19.86 -37.00
C THR A 187 13.55 -19.54 -37.00
N VAL A 188 14.13 -19.23 -38.15
CA VAL A 188 15.55 -18.86 -38.31
C VAL A 188 15.85 -17.58 -37.53
N ALA A 189 15.02 -16.55 -37.66
CA ALA A 189 15.18 -15.30 -36.92
C ALA A 189 15.12 -15.54 -35.41
N SER A 190 14.13 -16.31 -34.93
CA SER A 190 13.97 -16.61 -33.51
C SER A 190 15.13 -17.44 -32.95
N ALA A 191 15.66 -18.40 -33.71
CA ALA A 191 16.84 -19.18 -33.34
C ALA A 191 18.10 -18.30 -33.19
N GLY A 192 18.21 -17.25 -34.00
CA GLY A 192 19.25 -16.22 -33.89
C GLY A 192 18.96 -15.13 -32.84
N GLY A 193 17.89 -15.24 -32.06
CA GLY A 193 17.47 -14.21 -31.10
C GLY A 193 17.11 -12.88 -31.76
N CYS A 194 16.64 -12.91 -33.01
CA CYS A 194 16.24 -11.74 -33.78
C CYS A 194 14.73 -11.71 -34.02
N CYS A 195 14.22 -10.55 -34.40
CA CYS A 195 12.83 -10.33 -34.81
C CYS A 195 12.77 -9.99 -36.30
N LEU A 196 11.61 -10.24 -36.91
CA LEU A 196 11.26 -9.80 -38.26
C LEU A 196 10.18 -8.72 -38.24
N GLN A 197 9.33 -8.70 -37.21
CA GLN A 197 8.20 -7.79 -37.04
C GLN A 197 8.33 -6.96 -35.76
N PRO A 198 7.65 -5.79 -35.66
CA PRO A 198 7.75 -4.94 -34.48
C PRO A 198 7.31 -5.67 -33.21
N VAL A 199 8.00 -5.43 -32.11
CA VAL A 199 7.66 -6.00 -30.79
C VAL A 199 7.47 -4.89 -29.77
N VAL A 200 6.57 -5.11 -28.80
CA VAL A 200 6.42 -4.22 -27.64
C VAL A 200 7.29 -4.75 -26.51
N LEU A 201 8.12 -3.87 -25.97
CA LEU A 201 9.04 -4.15 -24.86
C LEU A 201 8.54 -3.47 -23.59
N ARG A 202 8.63 -4.21 -22.48
CA ARG A 202 8.35 -3.72 -21.12
C ARG A 202 9.44 -4.19 -20.17
N VAL A 203 9.57 -3.47 -19.07
CA VAL A 203 10.55 -3.74 -18.02
C VAL A 203 9.82 -4.12 -16.74
N ALA A 204 10.35 -5.09 -16.00
CA ALA A 204 9.91 -5.43 -14.66
C ALA A 204 11.10 -5.59 -13.72
N LEU A 205 10.88 -5.37 -12.43
CA LEU A 205 11.83 -5.76 -11.40
C LEU A 205 11.42 -7.12 -10.85
N ARG A 206 12.37 -8.06 -10.81
CA ARG A 206 12.26 -9.26 -10.01
C ARG A 206 12.70 -8.92 -8.59
N LEU A 207 11.76 -8.94 -7.66
CA LEU A 207 12.02 -8.62 -6.26
C LEU A 207 12.59 -9.82 -5.49
N TRP A 208 13.05 -9.59 -4.26
CA TRP A 208 13.62 -10.59 -3.36
C TRP A 208 12.71 -11.81 -3.12
N ASP A 209 11.40 -11.62 -3.17
CA ASP A 209 10.36 -12.65 -3.01
C ASP A 209 9.92 -13.30 -4.33
N ASP A 210 10.66 -13.05 -5.41
CA ASP A 210 10.34 -13.46 -6.80
C ASP A 210 9.07 -12.85 -7.39
N SER A 211 8.40 -11.93 -6.69
CA SER A 211 7.32 -11.15 -7.29
C SER A 211 7.85 -10.18 -8.35
N LEU A 212 6.96 -9.82 -9.28
CA LEU A 212 7.27 -8.88 -10.35
C LEU A 212 6.66 -7.52 -10.07
N LEU A 213 7.46 -6.47 -10.25
CA LEU A 213 7.00 -5.09 -10.22
C LEU A 213 7.21 -4.46 -11.60
N TRP A 214 6.12 -4.22 -12.33
CA TRP A 214 6.17 -3.82 -13.75
C TRP A 214 6.28 -2.31 -13.97
N SER A 215 7.22 -1.88 -14.81
CA SER A 215 7.24 -0.49 -15.28
C SER A 215 5.94 -0.13 -16.00
N GLY A 216 5.49 1.11 -15.78
CA GLY A 216 4.38 1.70 -16.53
C GLY A 216 4.75 2.08 -17.96
N ALA A 217 6.05 2.10 -18.30
CA ALA A 217 6.54 2.42 -19.64
C ALA A 217 6.47 1.21 -20.58
N ALA A 218 6.29 1.50 -21.86
CA ALA A 218 6.45 0.53 -22.95
C ALA A 218 7.01 1.23 -24.18
N ALA A 219 7.78 0.48 -24.96
CA ALA A 219 8.31 0.92 -26.25
C ALA A 219 7.96 -0.12 -27.31
N CYS A 220 7.63 0.32 -28.53
CA CYS A 220 7.48 -0.58 -29.66
C CYS A 220 8.55 -0.28 -30.69
N VAL A 221 9.45 -1.23 -30.89
CA VAL A 221 10.61 -1.09 -31.78
C VAL A 221 10.51 -2.07 -32.93
N GLY A 222 11.26 -1.79 -34.00
CA GLY A 222 11.24 -2.59 -35.22
C GLY A 222 10.46 -1.98 -36.35
N HIS A 223 10.51 -2.68 -37.48
CA HIS A 223 9.84 -2.28 -38.71
C HIS A 223 8.85 -3.35 -39.13
N ALA A 224 7.78 -2.90 -39.80
CA ALA A 224 6.81 -3.82 -40.35
C ALA A 224 7.46 -4.63 -41.48
N TRP A 225 7.35 -5.95 -41.38
CA TRP A 225 7.73 -6.83 -42.47
C TRP A 225 6.49 -7.18 -43.29
N GLN A 226 6.59 -6.96 -44.60
CA GLN A 226 5.60 -7.36 -45.59
C GLN A 226 6.25 -8.41 -46.50
N PRO A 227 6.03 -9.72 -46.24
CA PRO A 227 6.60 -10.78 -47.05
C PRO A 227 6.12 -10.66 -48.51
N GLU A 228 7.07 -10.52 -49.43
CA GLU A 228 6.81 -10.41 -50.86
C GLU A 228 7.93 -11.08 -51.65
N THR A 229 7.56 -11.82 -52.69
CA THR A 229 8.50 -12.35 -53.67
C THR A 229 7.84 -12.52 -55.03
N LEU A 230 8.65 -12.70 -56.07
CA LEU A 230 8.25 -12.83 -57.45
C LEU A 230 8.85 -14.12 -58.01
N ALA A 231 8.02 -15.00 -58.56
CA ALA A 231 8.46 -16.21 -59.25
C ALA A 231 8.14 -16.13 -60.74
N ASP A 232 9.02 -16.69 -61.58
CA ASP A 232 8.73 -16.85 -62.99
C ASP A 232 7.66 -17.93 -63.20
N ALA A 233 6.87 -17.74 -64.24
CA ALA A 233 5.73 -18.59 -64.54
C ALA A 233 5.74 -18.99 -66.01
N THR A 234 5.55 -20.28 -66.26
CA THR A 234 5.39 -20.83 -67.60
C THR A 234 3.97 -21.34 -67.79
N PRO A 235 3.08 -20.54 -68.43
CA PRO A 235 1.73 -20.98 -68.74
C PRO A 235 1.68 -22.03 -69.85
N GLY A 236 0.80 -23.02 -69.71
CA GLY A 236 0.60 -24.06 -70.73
C GLY A 236 -0.54 -25.02 -70.39
N THR A 237 -0.55 -26.19 -71.03
CA THR A 237 -1.41 -27.33 -70.63
C THR A 237 -1.03 -27.88 -69.26
N VAL A 238 0.25 -27.79 -68.92
CA VAL A 238 0.78 -27.96 -67.56
C VAL A 238 1.50 -26.66 -67.22
N SER A 239 0.85 -25.80 -66.43
CA SER A 239 1.47 -24.54 -66.02
C SER A 239 2.38 -24.78 -64.82
N THR A 240 3.55 -24.13 -64.82
CA THR A 240 4.54 -24.24 -63.75
C THR A 240 4.92 -22.87 -63.21
N ILE A 241 5.22 -22.84 -61.91
CA ILE A 241 5.85 -21.73 -61.22
C ILE A 241 7.26 -22.17 -60.88
N ASP A 242 8.25 -21.38 -61.28
CA ASP A 242 9.64 -21.67 -60.97
C ASP A 242 9.92 -21.45 -59.48
N GLY A 243 11.01 -22.06 -59.00
CA GLY A 243 11.47 -21.77 -57.65
C GLY A 243 11.82 -20.30 -57.48
N THR A 244 11.57 -19.74 -56.31
CA THR A 244 11.95 -18.36 -55.99
C THR A 244 12.41 -18.27 -54.54
N THR A 245 13.04 -17.16 -54.17
CA THR A 245 13.56 -16.94 -52.83
C THR A 245 12.73 -15.87 -52.12
N LEU A 246 12.30 -16.16 -50.89
CA LEU A 246 11.70 -15.17 -49.99
C LEU A 246 12.78 -14.68 -49.02
N SER A 247 12.92 -13.35 -48.90
CA SER A 247 13.91 -12.73 -48.02
C SER A 247 13.26 -11.85 -46.95
N ALA A 248 13.93 -11.74 -45.80
CA ALA A 248 13.55 -10.86 -44.70
C ALA A 248 14.79 -10.25 -44.03
N THR A 249 14.67 -9.01 -43.58
CA THR A 249 15.70 -8.37 -42.77
C THR A 249 15.44 -8.68 -41.30
N MET A 250 16.37 -9.35 -40.64
CA MET A 250 16.30 -9.61 -39.21
C MET A 250 17.03 -8.54 -38.40
N TRP A 251 16.50 -8.24 -37.23
CA TRP A 251 17.03 -7.20 -36.35
C TRP A 251 16.89 -7.61 -34.88
N GLN A 252 17.69 -7.00 -34.01
CA GLN A 252 17.60 -7.16 -32.56
C GLN A 252 17.20 -5.85 -31.90
N PRO A 253 16.36 -5.87 -30.85
CA PRO A 253 16.19 -4.70 -30.01
C PRO A 253 17.51 -4.27 -29.38
N THR A 254 17.68 -2.97 -29.20
CA THR A 254 18.77 -2.40 -28.39
C THR A 254 18.18 -1.64 -27.22
N LEU A 255 18.84 -1.69 -26.07
CA LEU A 255 18.56 -0.82 -24.93
C LEU A 255 19.72 0.15 -24.71
N HIS A 256 19.38 1.36 -24.29
CA HIS A 256 20.29 2.38 -23.79
C HIS A 256 19.81 2.82 -22.42
N LEU A 257 20.68 2.72 -21.40
CA LEU A 257 20.34 3.10 -20.04
C LEU A 257 20.17 4.62 -19.95
N VAL A 258 19.02 5.06 -19.47
CA VAL A 258 18.70 6.49 -19.26
C VAL A 258 18.88 6.85 -17.80
N SER A 259 18.37 6.00 -16.91
CA SER A 259 18.53 6.11 -15.47
C SER A 259 18.63 4.71 -14.89
N SER A 260 19.62 4.48 -14.03
CA SER A 260 19.81 3.21 -13.34
C SER A 260 18.68 2.88 -12.37
N GLY A 261 18.04 3.91 -11.80
CA GLY A 261 16.97 3.74 -10.82
C GLY A 261 17.44 2.96 -9.58
N LEU A 262 16.51 2.24 -8.96
CA LEU A 262 16.67 1.37 -7.78
C LEU A 262 17.03 2.11 -6.47
N GLY A 263 18.02 3.00 -6.47
CA GLY A 263 18.49 3.69 -5.27
C GLY A 263 18.78 2.72 -4.11
N HIS A 264 18.27 3.02 -2.92
CA HIS A 264 18.43 2.17 -1.74
C HIS A 264 17.71 0.81 -1.84
N TRP A 265 16.85 0.60 -2.83
CA TRP A 265 16.16 -0.68 -3.04
C TRP A 265 17.02 -1.72 -3.79
N GLN A 266 18.20 -1.37 -4.30
CA GLN A 266 19.03 -2.31 -5.08
C GLN A 266 19.24 -3.68 -4.42
N PRO A 267 19.51 -3.81 -3.11
CA PRO A 267 19.68 -5.12 -2.46
C PRO A 267 18.43 -6.02 -2.50
N PHE A 268 17.26 -5.43 -2.76
CA PHE A 268 15.97 -6.10 -2.82
C PHE A 268 15.55 -6.46 -4.25
N VAL A 269 16.37 -6.14 -5.26
CA VAL A 269 16.09 -6.42 -6.66
C VAL A 269 17.05 -7.50 -7.15
N LYS A 270 16.50 -8.69 -7.42
CA LYS A 270 17.24 -9.83 -7.98
C LYS A 270 17.66 -9.58 -9.42
N ALA A 271 16.79 -8.94 -10.21
CA ALA A 271 17.07 -8.62 -11.60
C ALA A 271 16.16 -7.52 -12.14
N VAL A 272 16.63 -6.85 -13.19
CA VAL A 272 15.79 -6.02 -14.08
C VAL A 272 15.51 -6.83 -15.34
N GLU A 273 14.27 -7.26 -15.49
CA GLU A 273 13.83 -8.18 -16.54
C GLU A 273 13.19 -7.42 -17.69
N ILE A 274 13.51 -7.83 -18.92
CA ILE A 274 12.98 -7.27 -20.16
C ILE A 274 12.06 -8.29 -20.80
N TYR A 275 10.85 -7.84 -21.09
CA TYR A 275 9.76 -8.65 -21.58
C TYR A 275 9.32 -8.15 -22.95
N ALA A 276 8.98 -9.08 -23.86
CA ALA A 276 8.51 -8.77 -25.20
C ALA A 276 7.19 -9.48 -25.54
N THR A 277 6.38 -8.85 -26.38
CA THR A 277 5.24 -9.50 -27.05
C THR A 277 5.71 -10.54 -28.06
N GLU A 278 4.85 -11.50 -28.39
CA GLU A 278 5.08 -12.38 -29.53
C GLU A 278 4.89 -11.64 -30.86
N GLU A 279 5.57 -12.13 -31.90
CA GLU A 279 5.32 -11.68 -33.27
C GLU A 279 4.05 -12.36 -33.79
N THR A 280 3.31 -11.70 -34.68
CA THR A 280 2.11 -12.32 -35.24
C THR A 280 2.50 -13.41 -36.23
N SER A 281 1.90 -14.59 -36.07
CA SER A 281 1.93 -15.66 -37.05
C SER A 281 0.86 -15.49 -38.13
N ASP A 282 -0.09 -14.56 -37.95
CA ASP A 282 -1.29 -14.47 -38.77
C ASP A 282 -1.16 -13.44 -39.89
N PHE A 283 -0.64 -13.91 -41.02
CA PHE A 283 -0.75 -13.22 -42.30
C PHE A 283 -2.10 -13.57 -42.91
N SER A 284 -3.13 -12.81 -42.52
CA SER A 284 -4.54 -13.15 -42.77
C SER A 284 -4.94 -13.13 -44.24
N THR A 285 -4.28 -12.34 -45.07
CA THR A 285 -4.60 -12.20 -46.50
C THR A 285 -3.36 -12.42 -47.36
N MET A 286 -3.40 -13.43 -48.21
CA MET A 286 -2.39 -13.65 -49.26
C MET A 286 -2.93 -13.23 -50.62
N ARG A 287 -2.15 -12.40 -51.31
CA ARG A 287 -2.43 -11.95 -52.68
C ARG A 287 -1.45 -12.60 -53.65
N PHE A 288 -2.04 -13.23 -54.66
CA PHE A 288 -1.34 -13.84 -55.77
C PHE A 288 -1.74 -13.08 -57.03
N ARG A 289 -0.79 -12.34 -57.61
CA ARG A 289 -1.01 -11.55 -58.81
C ARG A 289 -0.11 -12.02 -59.94
N CYS A 290 -0.73 -12.26 -61.08
CA CYS A 290 -0.05 -12.67 -62.29
C CYS A 290 0.30 -11.40 -63.06
N GLU A 291 1.58 -11.22 -63.32
CA GLU A 291 2.13 -10.05 -64.01
C GLU A 291 2.73 -10.51 -65.34
N GLN A 292 2.63 -9.65 -66.36
CA GLN A 292 3.17 -9.90 -67.68
C GLN A 292 4.18 -8.81 -68.01
N SER A 293 5.29 -9.15 -68.67
CA SER A 293 6.22 -8.15 -69.20
C SER A 293 5.49 -7.15 -70.12
N GLN A 294 5.81 -5.86 -69.95
CA GLN A 294 5.24 -4.77 -70.76
C GLN A 294 6.06 -4.48 -72.03
N THR A 295 7.30 -4.98 -72.10
CA THR A 295 8.23 -4.79 -73.22
C THR A 295 8.94 -6.11 -73.55
N GLY A 296 9.14 -6.41 -74.84
CA GLY A 296 9.83 -7.62 -75.30
C GLY A 296 8.99 -8.90 -75.35
N GLN A 297 9.65 -10.06 -75.25
CA GLN A 297 9.01 -11.38 -75.24
C GLN A 297 8.09 -11.51 -74.01
N LYS A 298 6.89 -12.08 -74.19
CA LYS A 298 5.92 -12.25 -73.10
C LYS A 298 6.47 -13.22 -72.05
N THR A 299 6.86 -12.70 -70.90
CA THR A 299 7.13 -13.47 -69.68
C THR A 299 5.98 -13.29 -68.71
N TYR A 300 5.70 -14.33 -67.92
CA TYR A 300 4.69 -14.30 -66.88
C TYR A 300 5.39 -14.44 -65.54
N HIS A 301 4.90 -13.73 -64.53
CA HIS A 301 5.42 -13.80 -63.18
C HIS A 301 4.26 -13.93 -62.19
N LEU A 302 4.46 -14.73 -61.14
CA LEU A 302 3.57 -14.82 -60.00
C LEU A 302 4.14 -14.01 -58.85
N ARG A 303 3.55 -12.86 -58.58
CA ARG A 303 3.82 -12.07 -57.36
C ARG A 303 3.05 -12.68 -56.20
N MET A 304 3.78 -13.14 -55.20
CA MET A 304 3.27 -13.67 -53.94
C MET A 304 3.49 -12.63 -52.85
N ARG A 305 2.41 -12.15 -52.24
CA ARG A 305 2.49 -11.15 -51.17
C ARG A 305 1.55 -11.50 -50.03
N ALA A 306 2.07 -11.39 -48.81
CA ALA A 306 1.27 -11.42 -47.60
C ALA A 306 0.92 -9.98 -47.22
N GLU A 307 -0.37 -9.68 -47.11
CA GLU A 307 -0.81 -8.40 -46.58
C GLU A 307 -0.72 -8.41 -45.06
N ASN A 308 -0.18 -7.32 -44.53
CA ASN A 308 -0.13 -7.06 -43.12
C ASN A 308 -0.61 -5.63 -42.87
N ASP A 309 -1.73 -5.49 -42.15
CA ASP A 309 -2.21 -4.18 -41.68
C ASP A 309 -1.33 -3.75 -40.51
N THR A 310 -0.23 -3.07 -40.81
CA THR A 310 0.74 -2.63 -39.80
C THR A 310 0.08 -1.81 -38.68
N PRO A 311 -0.81 -0.83 -38.94
CA PRO A 311 -1.56 -0.17 -37.89
C PRO A 311 -2.40 -1.11 -37.01
N ALA A 312 -3.05 -2.13 -37.57
CA ALA A 312 -3.78 -3.12 -36.78
C ALA A 312 -2.85 -4.00 -35.94
N GLN A 313 -1.74 -4.48 -36.52
CA GLN A 313 -0.73 -5.28 -35.81
C GLN A 313 -0.13 -4.52 -34.63
N LEU A 314 0.23 -3.25 -34.81
CA LEU A 314 0.77 -2.42 -33.73
C LEU A 314 -0.25 -2.23 -32.61
N ARG A 315 -1.54 -2.04 -32.93
CA ARG A 315 -2.61 -1.96 -31.93
C ARG A 315 -2.77 -3.28 -31.18
N GLN A 316 -2.80 -4.40 -31.88
CA GLN A 316 -2.87 -5.73 -31.26
C GLN A 316 -1.68 -5.97 -30.30
N SER A 317 -0.47 -5.62 -30.74
CA SER A 317 0.74 -5.75 -29.92
C SER A 317 0.72 -4.80 -28.72
N ALA A 318 0.23 -3.57 -28.92
CA ALA A 318 0.07 -2.61 -27.84
C ALA A 318 -0.95 -3.05 -26.78
N GLU A 319 -1.96 -3.84 -27.16
CA GLU A 319 -3.00 -4.39 -26.26
C GLU A 319 -2.65 -5.74 -25.64
N ALA A 320 -1.62 -6.42 -26.15
CA ALA A 320 -1.17 -7.70 -25.63
C ALA A 320 -0.85 -7.63 -24.12
N GLN A 321 -1.48 -8.51 -23.34
CA GLN A 321 -1.26 -8.62 -21.90
C GLN A 321 -0.23 -9.68 -21.56
N GLU A 322 -0.07 -10.70 -22.41
CA GLU A 322 0.91 -11.77 -22.21
C GLU A 322 2.25 -11.39 -22.83
N MET A 323 3.30 -11.51 -22.02
CA MET A 323 4.65 -11.15 -22.40
C MET A 323 5.61 -12.27 -22.03
N ARG A 324 6.69 -12.44 -22.81
CA ARG A 324 7.76 -13.41 -22.52
C ARG A 324 9.04 -12.71 -22.12
N LEU A 325 9.75 -13.29 -21.16
CA LEU A 325 11.07 -12.82 -20.75
C LEU A 325 12.05 -13.05 -21.90
N VAL A 326 12.74 -12.00 -22.32
CA VAL A 326 13.72 -12.05 -23.41
C VAL A 326 15.14 -11.80 -22.91
N ALA A 327 15.31 -10.98 -21.86
CA ALA A 327 16.60 -10.72 -21.24
C ALA A 327 16.44 -10.36 -19.77
N SER A 328 17.52 -10.54 -19.01
CA SER A 328 17.55 -10.25 -17.58
C SER A 328 18.87 -9.62 -17.18
N ILE A 329 18.83 -8.41 -16.64
CA ILE A 329 19.98 -7.72 -16.06
C ILE A 329 20.10 -8.19 -14.61
N THR A 330 21.01 -9.12 -14.37
CA THR A 330 21.19 -9.76 -13.06
C THR A 330 22.22 -9.04 -12.19
N ASP A 331 23.15 -8.29 -12.80
CA ASP A 331 24.10 -7.45 -12.05
C ASP A 331 23.52 -6.07 -11.77
N THR A 332 22.68 -6.01 -10.73
CA THR A 332 22.02 -4.77 -10.33
C THR A 332 22.96 -3.75 -9.68
N LYS A 333 24.18 -4.16 -9.28
CA LYS A 333 25.21 -3.24 -8.76
C LYS A 333 25.87 -2.50 -9.91
N SER A 334 26.35 -3.22 -10.92
CA SER A 334 26.91 -2.59 -12.13
C SER A 334 25.88 -1.70 -12.84
N LEU A 335 24.59 -2.06 -12.80
CA LEU A 335 23.52 -1.21 -13.33
C LEU A 335 23.49 0.16 -12.63
N GLN A 336 23.67 0.23 -11.31
CA GLN A 336 23.72 1.51 -10.58
C GLN A 336 24.90 2.37 -11.01
N GLU A 337 26.01 1.75 -11.40
CA GLU A 337 27.22 2.39 -11.92
C GLU A 337 27.10 2.72 -13.42
N GLY A 338 25.96 2.43 -14.05
CA GLY A 338 25.67 2.75 -15.45
C GLY A 338 25.98 1.63 -16.45
N THR A 339 26.42 0.46 -15.99
CA THR A 339 26.82 -0.66 -16.84
C THR A 339 25.74 -1.75 -16.84
N VAL A 340 25.31 -2.18 -18.04
CA VAL A 340 24.25 -3.19 -18.18
C VAL A 340 24.87 -4.56 -18.46
N VAL A 341 24.72 -5.50 -17.52
CA VAL A 341 25.25 -6.86 -17.63
C VAL A 341 24.18 -7.88 -17.22
N GLY A 342 24.05 -8.97 -18.00
CA GLY A 342 23.08 -10.01 -17.71
C GLY A 342 22.95 -11.07 -18.80
N SER A 343 21.84 -11.81 -18.79
CA SER A 343 21.55 -12.86 -19.77
C SER A 343 20.86 -12.31 -21.03
N ASN A 344 21.22 -12.88 -22.19
CA ASN A 344 20.73 -12.48 -23.52
C ASN A 344 21.01 -11.00 -23.86
N LEU A 345 22.13 -10.48 -23.35
CA LEU A 345 22.58 -9.10 -23.51
C LEU A 345 23.99 -9.08 -24.06
N THR A 346 24.23 -8.25 -25.09
CA THR A 346 25.55 -8.07 -25.70
C THR A 346 25.86 -6.59 -25.82
N ASP A 347 26.93 -6.12 -25.17
CA ASP A 347 27.41 -4.75 -25.35
C ASP A 347 27.92 -4.54 -26.78
N ILE A 348 27.45 -3.46 -27.41
CA ILE A 348 27.77 -3.08 -28.79
C ILE A 348 28.30 -1.64 -28.88
N GLY A 349 28.90 -1.14 -27.79
CA GLY A 349 29.57 0.17 -27.76
C GLY A 349 28.61 1.30 -27.35
N GLY A 350 28.29 1.35 -26.06
CA GLY A 350 27.40 2.38 -25.47
C GLY A 350 25.90 2.07 -25.65
N LYS A 351 25.57 0.95 -26.27
CA LYS A 351 24.22 0.35 -26.32
C LYS A 351 24.36 -1.14 -26.05
N VAL A 352 23.28 -1.78 -25.63
CA VAL A 352 23.25 -3.23 -25.42
C VAL A 352 22.21 -3.86 -26.34
N ALA A 353 22.62 -4.81 -27.16
CA ALA A 353 21.73 -5.63 -27.98
C ALA A 353 21.03 -6.68 -27.11
N VAL A 354 19.75 -6.89 -27.37
CA VAL A 354 18.88 -7.85 -26.66
C VAL A 354 18.58 -9.02 -27.59
N ALA A 355 19.04 -10.21 -27.25
CA ALA A 355 18.68 -11.41 -27.99
C ALA A 355 17.26 -11.87 -27.58
N VAL A 356 16.32 -11.85 -28.53
CA VAL A 356 14.90 -12.18 -28.30
C VAL A 356 14.69 -13.70 -28.32
N ILE A 357 15.22 -14.38 -27.31
CA ILE A 357 15.09 -15.84 -27.15
C ILE A 357 13.92 -16.13 -26.20
N ARG A 358 12.81 -16.61 -26.75
CA ARG A 358 11.52 -16.75 -26.05
C ARG A 358 11.28 -18.15 -25.49
N GLN A 359 12.13 -18.61 -24.58
CA GLN A 359 12.00 -19.93 -23.93
C GLN A 359 11.16 -19.90 -22.65
N SER A 360 10.80 -18.72 -22.14
CA SER A 360 10.04 -18.59 -20.89
C SER A 360 8.54 -18.81 -21.06
N THR A 361 7.87 -19.12 -19.96
CA THR A 361 6.41 -19.02 -19.84
C THR A 361 5.95 -17.58 -20.03
N ALA A 362 4.80 -17.40 -20.69
CA ALA A 362 4.16 -16.10 -20.79
C ALA A 362 3.68 -15.63 -19.41
N VAL A 363 3.86 -14.35 -19.13
CA VAL A 363 3.43 -13.71 -17.88
C VAL A 363 2.52 -12.54 -18.22
N ALA A 364 1.42 -12.42 -17.50
CA ALA A 364 0.51 -11.29 -17.65
C ALA A 364 1.16 -10.01 -17.08
N TRP A 365 1.20 -8.97 -17.91
CA TRP A 365 1.55 -7.63 -17.48
C TRP A 365 0.46 -7.07 -16.55
N GLN A 366 0.87 -6.50 -15.43
CA GLN A 366 -0.02 -5.80 -14.51
C GLN A 366 0.60 -4.45 -14.14
N PRO A 367 -0.08 -3.33 -14.35
CA PRO A 367 0.46 -2.02 -14.01
C PRO A 367 0.70 -1.89 -12.50
N ILE A 368 1.77 -1.19 -12.13
CA ILE A 368 2.00 -0.78 -10.75
C ILE A 368 0.85 0.12 -10.26
N PRO A 369 0.34 -0.10 -9.04
CA PRO A 369 -0.55 0.84 -8.38
C PRO A 369 0.09 2.23 -8.30
N SER A 370 -0.64 3.27 -8.71
CA SER A 370 -0.14 4.64 -8.63
C SER A 370 0.28 4.99 -7.20
N ARG A 371 1.34 5.81 -7.04
CA ARG A 371 1.78 6.30 -5.73
C ARG A 371 0.60 6.90 -4.97
N PHE A 372 0.52 6.64 -3.67
CA PHE A 372 -0.57 7.14 -2.84
C PHE A 372 -0.08 7.53 -1.45
N THR A 373 -0.84 8.40 -0.79
CA THR A 373 -0.81 8.54 0.67
C THR A 373 -2.01 7.79 1.26
N ALA A 374 -1.87 7.35 2.50
CA ALA A 374 -2.93 6.73 3.27
C ALA A 374 -3.17 7.50 4.58
N ASN A 375 -4.43 7.76 4.90
CA ASN A 375 -4.78 8.31 6.22
C ASN A 375 -4.85 7.21 7.29
N THR A 376 -5.09 5.98 6.86
CA THR A 376 -5.10 4.78 7.71
C THR A 376 -4.08 3.80 7.16
N LEU A 377 -3.16 3.36 8.01
CA LEU A 377 -2.16 2.34 7.69
C LEU A 377 -1.98 1.45 8.91
N ASP A 378 -2.36 0.18 8.80
CA ASP A 378 -2.38 -0.77 9.92
C ASP A 378 -1.97 -2.18 9.45
N THR A 379 -1.42 -2.97 10.36
CA THR A 379 -1.07 -4.38 10.12
C THR A 379 -2.00 -5.30 10.89
N VAL A 380 -2.54 -6.31 10.21
CA VAL A 380 -3.29 -7.40 10.84
C VAL A 380 -2.68 -8.73 10.41
N GLY A 381 -2.08 -9.46 11.37
CA GLY A 381 -1.32 -10.66 11.06
C GLY A 381 -0.11 -10.34 10.18
N THR A 382 0.02 -11.02 9.04
CA THR A 382 1.07 -10.79 8.03
C THR A 382 0.65 -9.80 6.93
N SER A 383 -0.54 -9.22 7.08
CA SER A 383 -1.16 -8.39 6.06
C SER A 383 -1.11 -6.91 6.45
N LEU A 384 -0.67 -6.09 5.51
CA LEU A 384 -0.63 -4.64 5.60
C LEU A 384 -1.86 -4.06 4.90
N PHE A 385 -2.51 -3.09 5.53
CA PHE A 385 -3.70 -2.43 5.00
C PHE A 385 -3.48 -0.92 4.89
N ALA A 386 -3.92 -0.33 3.79
CA ALA A 386 -3.93 1.10 3.57
C ALA A 386 -5.33 1.56 3.15
N GLY A 387 -5.88 2.54 3.86
CA GLY A 387 -7.25 3.03 3.64
C GLY A 387 -7.33 4.55 3.65
N ASN A 388 -8.44 5.06 3.11
CA ASN A 388 -8.72 6.48 2.94
C ASN A 388 -7.56 7.19 2.25
N LEU A 389 -7.43 6.86 0.96
CA LEU A 389 -6.24 7.13 0.19
C LEU A 389 -6.33 8.47 -0.53
N VAL A 390 -5.18 9.07 -0.78
CA VAL A 390 -5.03 10.11 -1.80
C VAL A 390 -4.10 9.55 -2.86
N ARG A 391 -4.65 9.20 -4.02
CA ARG A 391 -3.85 8.69 -5.15
C ARG A 391 -3.21 9.85 -5.89
N HIS A 392 -1.90 9.78 -6.08
CA HIS A 392 -1.17 10.68 -6.95
C HIS A 392 -1.19 10.14 -8.37
N LEU A 393 -1.41 11.03 -9.33
CA LEU A 393 -1.32 10.67 -10.74
C LEU A 393 0.13 10.25 -11.09
N PRO A 394 0.35 9.28 -11.99
CA PRO A 394 1.69 8.85 -12.37
C PRO A 394 2.56 10.00 -12.91
N ALA A 395 3.87 9.94 -12.69
CA ALA A 395 4.77 10.93 -13.29
C ALA A 395 4.72 10.85 -14.83
N ALA A 396 4.89 11.99 -15.51
CA ALA A 396 5.09 11.99 -16.95
C ALA A 396 6.37 11.18 -17.31
N PRO A 397 6.35 10.42 -18.41
CA PRO A 397 7.47 9.54 -18.76
C PRO A 397 8.72 10.36 -19.10
N HIS A 398 9.88 9.74 -18.97
CA HIS A 398 11.12 10.36 -19.43
C HIS A 398 11.10 10.55 -20.94
N PHE A 399 11.66 11.66 -21.42
CA PHE A 399 11.71 11.94 -22.84
C PHE A 399 12.44 10.83 -23.61
N LEU A 400 13.59 10.39 -23.10
CA LEU A 400 14.37 9.33 -23.75
C LEU A 400 13.67 7.96 -23.76
N SER A 401 12.73 7.68 -22.85
CA SER A 401 12.03 6.39 -22.83
C SER A 401 10.90 6.28 -23.86
N VAL A 402 10.52 7.38 -24.51
CA VAL A 402 9.46 7.42 -25.54
C VAL A 402 9.99 7.62 -26.96
N VAL A 403 11.30 7.87 -27.11
CA VAL A 403 11.95 8.10 -28.40
C VAL A 403 12.67 6.88 -28.94
N ASP A 404 12.84 6.84 -30.26
CA ASP A 404 13.58 5.78 -30.94
C ASP A 404 15.09 5.97 -30.73
N ALA A 405 15.72 5.05 -29.99
CA ALA A 405 17.14 5.10 -29.67
C ALA A 405 18.07 4.97 -30.89
N THR A 406 17.56 4.55 -32.06
CA THR A 406 18.33 4.53 -33.32
C THR A 406 18.53 5.92 -33.91
N THR A 407 17.69 6.88 -33.53
CA THR A 407 17.65 8.24 -34.09
C THR A 407 18.23 9.30 -33.14
N LEU A 408 18.86 8.88 -32.04
CA LEU A 408 19.47 9.77 -31.07
C LEU A 408 20.59 10.60 -31.70
N LYS A 409 20.59 11.88 -31.35
CA LYS A 409 21.59 12.87 -31.73
C LYS A 409 22.30 13.35 -30.47
N ASN A 410 23.61 13.52 -30.56
CA ASN A 410 24.38 14.19 -29.52
C ASN A 410 24.10 15.70 -29.58
N GLY A 411 23.83 16.30 -28.42
CA GLY A 411 23.58 17.73 -28.29
C GLY A 411 22.71 18.04 -27.08
N VAL A 412 23.05 19.13 -26.38
CA VAL A 412 22.30 19.58 -25.21
C VAL A 412 20.90 20.02 -25.62
N ALA A 413 19.88 19.44 -24.98
CA ALA A 413 18.49 19.73 -25.24
C ALA A 413 17.69 19.86 -23.93
N SER A 414 16.88 20.92 -23.84
CA SER A 414 15.84 21.03 -22.82
C SER A 414 14.59 20.35 -23.33
N THR A 415 14.13 19.32 -22.62
CA THR A 415 12.99 18.51 -23.02
C THR A 415 11.85 18.62 -22.02
N TYR A 416 10.62 18.58 -22.53
CA TYR A 416 9.40 18.59 -21.73
C TYR A 416 8.44 17.53 -22.24
N VAL A 417 7.92 16.73 -21.33
CA VAL A 417 6.88 15.73 -21.61
C VAL A 417 5.68 16.07 -20.74
N SER A 418 4.57 16.43 -21.37
CA SER A 418 3.32 16.78 -20.70
C SER A 418 2.24 15.76 -21.02
N VAL A 419 1.48 15.33 -20.02
CA VAL A 419 0.35 14.41 -20.19
C VAL A 419 -0.91 15.06 -19.64
N ASP A 420 -1.96 15.11 -20.45
CA ASP A 420 -3.26 15.62 -20.04
C ASP A 420 -4.22 14.46 -19.74
N ILE A 421 -4.81 14.51 -18.55
CA ILE A 421 -5.55 13.42 -17.94
C ILE A 421 -6.94 13.94 -17.55
N ALA A 422 -7.97 13.19 -17.90
CA ALA A 422 -9.31 13.45 -17.43
C ALA A 422 -9.47 13.01 -15.96
N THR A 423 -9.94 13.92 -15.12
CA THR A 423 -10.23 13.68 -13.72
C THR A 423 -11.67 14.08 -13.41
N GLU A 424 -12.21 13.62 -12.28
CA GLU A 424 -13.56 14.00 -11.82
C GLU A 424 -13.69 15.53 -11.63
N ALA A 425 -12.60 16.22 -11.28
CA ALA A 425 -12.56 17.67 -11.11
C ALA A 425 -12.35 18.45 -12.43
N GLY A 426 -12.24 17.77 -13.58
CA GLY A 426 -11.88 18.37 -14.89
C GLY A 426 -10.55 17.82 -15.43
N ASN A 427 -9.77 18.63 -16.14
CA ASN A 427 -8.49 18.20 -16.70
C ASN A 427 -7.33 18.45 -15.73
N ALA A 428 -6.40 17.50 -15.65
CA ALA A 428 -5.11 17.66 -14.97
C ALA A 428 -3.97 17.49 -15.98
N THR A 429 -2.89 18.24 -15.80
CA THR A 429 -1.69 18.19 -16.63
C THR A 429 -0.49 17.88 -15.76
N ILE A 430 0.32 16.90 -16.16
CA ILE A 430 1.56 16.54 -15.50
C ILE A 430 2.69 16.76 -16.49
N THR A 431 3.65 17.60 -16.14
CA THR A 431 4.81 17.90 -16.97
C THR A 431 6.09 17.46 -16.26
N ARG A 432 6.93 16.71 -16.97
CA ARG A 432 8.32 16.43 -16.60
C ARG A 432 9.23 17.24 -17.51
N SER A 433 10.23 17.90 -16.93
CA SER A 433 11.29 18.59 -17.67
C SER A 433 12.64 17.97 -17.36
N ALA A 434 13.50 17.88 -18.36
CA ALA A 434 14.88 17.40 -18.20
C ALA A 434 15.84 18.13 -19.15
N LEU A 435 17.05 18.40 -18.68
CA LEU A 435 18.18 18.80 -19.51
C LEU A 435 18.97 17.54 -19.87
N LEU A 436 19.12 17.27 -21.16
CA LEU A 436 19.71 16.03 -21.66
C LEU A 436 20.87 16.33 -22.62
N GLU A 437 21.85 15.44 -22.70
CA GLU A 437 22.98 15.54 -23.64
C GLU A 437 22.71 14.87 -24.98
N GLN A 438 21.59 14.14 -25.07
CA GLN A 438 21.11 13.50 -26.27
C GLN A 438 19.61 13.73 -26.42
N TYR A 439 19.15 13.78 -27.66
CA TYR A 439 17.73 13.90 -27.97
C TYR A 439 17.42 13.23 -29.31
N SER A 440 16.12 13.01 -29.56
CA SER A 440 15.63 12.58 -30.86
C SER A 440 14.44 13.45 -31.27
N LEU A 441 14.17 13.50 -32.57
CA LEU A 441 12.97 14.11 -33.12
C LEU A 441 11.98 13.06 -33.63
N GLN A 442 12.13 11.80 -33.21
CA GLN A 442 11.31 10.67 -33.61
C GLN A 442 10.96 9.80 -32.40
N THR A 443 9.68 9.52 -32.23
CA THR A 443 9.21 8.57 -31.19
C THR A 443 9.33 7.12 -31.66
N THR A 444 9.22 6.15 -30.73
CA THR A 444 9.05 4.74 -31.12
C THR A 444 7.67 4.53 -31.79
N ASN A 445 7.38 3.31 -32.26
CA ASN A 445 6.08 2.99 -32.88
C ASN A 445 4.90 3.08 -31.90
N LEU A 446 5.17 3.19 -30.59
CA LEU A 446 4.20 3.24 -29.50
C LEU A 446 4.56 4.36 -28.51
N VAL A 447 3.56 5.14 -28.13
CA VAL A 447 3.61 6.02 -26.95
C VAL A 447 2.52 5.56 -26.00
N SER A 448 2.85 5.40 -24.72
CA SER A 448 1.91 4.93 -23.70
C SER A 448 2.05 5.68 -22.38
N TYR A 449 0.98 5.67 -21.60
CA TYR A 449 0.94 6.27 -20.27
C TYR A 449 0.08 5.43 -19.31
N PRO A 450 0.54 5.13 -18.08
CA PRO A 450 -0.10 4.19 -17.15
C PRO A 450 -1.34 4.77 -16.42
N ASP A 451 -2.22 5.46 -17.17
CA ASP A 451 -3.56 5.86 -16.74
C ASP A 451 -4.46 5.90 -17.98
N SER A 452 -5.53 5.12 -17.99
CA SER A 452 -6.46 5.04 -19.12
C SER A 452 -7.23 6.32 -19.39
N ARG A 453 -7.25 7.27 -18.45
CA ARG A 453 -7.91 8.57 -18.60
C ARG A 453 -7.02 9.60 -19.29
N ALA A 454 -5.76 9.28 -19.58
CA ALA A 454 -4.89 10.15 -20.34
C ALA A 454 -5.41 10.31 -21.78
N ARG A 455 -5.53 11.57 -22.21
CA ARG A 455 -6.14 11.94 -23.51
C ARG A 455 -5.13 12.36 -24.55
N ARG A 456 -4.03 12.99 -24.12
CA ARG A 456 -2.96 13.43 -25.02
C ARG A 456 -1.63 13.52 -24.28
N LEU A 457 -0.57 13.29 -25.04
CA LEU A 457 0.81 13.47 -24.61
C LEU A 457 1.48 14.48 -25.55
N THR A 458 2.14 15.47 -24.96
CA THR A 458 2.85 16.53 -25.67
C THR A 458 4.34 16.42 -25.40
N LEU A 459 5.14 16.35 -26.46
CA LEU A 459 6.59 16.36 -26.43
C LEU A 459 7.09 17.71 -26.91
N ILE A 460 7.99 18.34 -26.16
CA ILE A 460 8.66 19.58 -26.56
C ILE A 460 10.16 19.37 -26.39
N VAL A 461 10.93 19.76 -27.40
CA VAL A 461 12.40 19.71 -27.40
C VAL A 461 12.93 21.07 -27.82
N VAL A 462 13.82 21.66 -27.02
CA VAL A 462 14.54 22.88 -27.35
C VAL A 462 16.02 22.53 -27.47
N ALA A 463 16.54 22.55 -28.69
CA ALA A 463 17.91 22.15 -29.01
C ALA A 463 18.47 23.01 -30.14
N GLY A 464 19.73 23.43 -30.04
CA GLY A 464 20.41 24.21 -31.09
C GLY A 464 19.72 25.54 -31.44
N GLY A 465 19.08 26.18 -30.45
CA GLY A 465 18.33 27.43 -30.66
C GLY A 465 16.97 27.27 -31.36
N GLN A 466 16.58 26.04 -31.70
CA GLN A 466 15.28 25.72 -32.29
C GLN A 466 14.40 24.96 -31.31
N ARG A 467 13.10 25.14 -31.47
CA ARG A 467 12.08 24.43 -30.71
C ARG A 467 11.31 23.49 -31.62
N TYR A 468 11.05 22.29 -31.11
CA TYR A 468 10.26 21.26 -31.75
C TYR A 468 9.14 20.83 -30.81
N SER A 469 7.98 20.50 -31.36
CA SER A 469 6.83 20.04 -30.59
C SER A 469 6.04 18.96 -31.32
N ARG A 470 5.39 18.09 -30.54
CA ARG A 470 4.42 17.12 -31.04
C ARG A 470 3.37 16.83 -29.98
N THR A 471 2.09 17.01 -30.33
CA THR A 471 0.95 16.55 -29.52
C THR A 471 0.38 15.27 -30.13
N ILE A 472 0.27 14.22 -29.31
CA ILE A 472 -0.17 12.89 -29.71
C ILE A 472 -1.48 12.57 -28.95
N PRO A 473 -2.61 12.34 -29.64
CA PRO A 473 -3.83 11.89 -28.98
C PRO A 473 -3.66 10.44 -28.51
N LEU A 474 -4.08 10.15 -27.29
CA LEU A 474 -4.04 8.81 -26.68
C LEU A 474 -5.45 8.22 -26.64
N THR A 475 -5.54 6.90 -26.80
CA THR A 475 -6.79 6.13 -26.66
C THR A 475 -6.67 5.19 -25.46
N PRO A 476 -7.73 5.04 -24.63
CA PRO A 476 -7.75 4.07 -23.54
C PRO A 476 -7.57 2.64 -24.07
N SER A 477 -6.77 1.83 -23.37
CA SER A 477 -6.68 0.40 -23.63
C SER A 477 -7.99 -0.33 -23.30
N ALA A 478 -8.24 -1.46 -23.97
CA ALA A 478 -9.40 -2.30 -23.71
C ALA A 478 -9.49 -2.80 -22.25
N THR A 479 -8.34 -2.99 -21.58
CA THR A 479 -8.27 -3.41 -20.18
C THR A 479 -8.50 -2.27 -19.18
N GLY A 480 -8.48 -1.01 -19.63
CA GLY A 480 -8.64 0.16 -18.77
C GLY A 480 -7.40 0.49 -17.91
N ASN A 481 -6.28 -0.18 -18.14
CA ASN A 481 -5.07 -0.07 -17.32
C ASN A 481 -4.13 1.08 -17.73
N TYR A 482 -4.20 1.52 -18.98
CA TYR A 482 -3.32 2.55 -19.56
C TYR A 482 -3.98 3.18 -20.79
N ALA A 483 -3.39 4.26 -21.30
CA ALA A 483 -3.72 4.85 -22.59
C ALA A 483 -2.50 4.78 -23.52
N TYR A 484 -2.76 4.68 -24.83
CA TYR A 484 -1.69 4.52 -25.81
C TYR A 484 -2.01 5.15 -27.17
N ALA A 485 -0.99 5.31 -28.00
CA ALA A 485 -1.09 5.65 -29.42
C ALA A 485 0.00 4.92 -30.21
N THR A 486 -0.35 4.41 -31.39
CA THR A 486 0.56 3.68 -32.28
C THR A 486 0.67 4.37 -33.63
N ARG A 487 1.87 4.36 -34.21
CA ARG A 487 2.08 4.80 -35.60
C ARG A 487 3.26 4.03 -36.21
N PRO A 488 3.12 3.45 -37.42
CA PRO A 488 4.25 2.86 -38.13
C PRO A 488 5.37 3.89 -38.34
N GLY A 489 6.58 3.55 -37.93
CA GLY A 489 7.75 4.43 -37.96
C GLY A 489 7.77 5.50 -36.88
N GLY A 490 6.79 5.53 -35.97
CA GLY A 490 6.66 6.52 -34.90
C GLY A 490 6.11 7.89 -35.33
N PHE A 491 6.02 8.80 -34.36
CA PHE A 491 5.59 10.18 -34.54
C PHE A 491 6.81 11.12 -34.60
N ALA A 492 6.92 11.86 -35.70
CA ALA A 492 7.93 12.91 -35.88
C ALA A 492 7.61 14.15 -35.05
N ILE A 493 8.63 14.69 -34.37
CA ILE A 493 8.60 15.93 -33.61
C ILE A 493 9.04 17.06 -34.54
N GLN A 494 8.15 18.01 -34.78
CA GLN A 494 8.30 19.00 -35.85
C GLN A 494 8.65 20.38 -35.28
N PRO A 495 9.29 21.27 -36.06
CA PRO A 495 9.56 22.65 -35.64
C PRO A 495 8.29 23.35 -35.15
N ASP A 496 8.41 24.09 -34.05
CA ASP A 496 7.31 24.78 -33.38
C ASP A 496 7.73 26.21 -33.04
N THR A 497 6.85 27.17 -33.32
CA THR A 497 7.06 28.59 -33.05
C THR A 497 6.45 29.04 -31.72
N SER A 498 5.70 28.18 -31.03
CA SER A 498 5.10 28.50 -29.73
C SER A 498 6.15 28.64 -28.63
N SER A 499 5.92 29.53 -27.66
CA SER A 499 6.82 29.68 -26.49
C SER A 499 6.32 28.97 -25.23
N SER A 500 5.09 28.46 -25.22
CA SER A 500 4.45 27.95 -24.01
C SER A 500 4.79 26.49 -23.72
N VAL A 501 5.12 26.20 -22.47
CA VAL A 501 5.19 24.82 -21.95
C VAL A 501 3.95 24.62 -21.06
N PRO A 502 3.18 23.52 -21.23
CA PRO A 502 2.05 23.26 -20.36
C PRO A 502 2.50 23.17 -18.90
N PRO A 503 2.01 24.03 -18.00
CA PRO A 503 2.39 23.97 -16.59
C PRO A 503 1.79 22.72 -15.95
N THR A 504 2.52 22.13 -14.99
CA THR A 504 1.96 21.07 -14.15
C THR A 504 0.85 21.67 -13.29
N THR A 505 -0.36 21.09 -13.37
CA THR A 505 -1.52 21.49 -12.56
C THR A 505 -1.88 20.48 -11.48
N ALA A 506 -1.09 19.39 -11.37
CA ALA A 506 -1.17 18.25 -10.45
C ALA A 506 -2.40 18.22 -9.53
N ARG A 507 -3.32 17.27 -9.81
CA ARG A 507 -4.46 16.95 -8.95
C ARG A 507 -4.33 15.52 -8.46
N SER A 508 -3.99 15.34 -7.19
CA SER A 508 -4.22 14.08 -6.51
C SER A 508 -5.72 13.82 -6.40
N VAL A 509 -6.14 12.56 -6.33
CA VAL A 509 -7.55 12.18 -6.25
C VAL A 509 -7.80 11.48 -4.93
N ALA A 510 -8.70 12.02 -4.12
CA ALA A 510 -9.16 11.38 -2.90
C ALA A 510 -9.96 10.10 -3.25
N LYS A 511 -9.63 9.01 -2.58
CA LYS A 511 -10.27 7.69 -2.69
C LYS A 511 -10.62 7.20 -1.28
N PRO A 512 -11.59 7.84 -0.61
CA PRO A 512 -11.91 7.56 0.80
C PRO A 512 -12.44 6.13 1.03
N THR A 513 -13.09 5.53 0.03
CA THR A 513 -13.67 4.18 0.09
C THR A 513 -12.71 3.07 -0.32
N THR A 514 -11.57 3.40 -0.93
CA THR A 514 -10.61 2.40 -1.37
C THR A 514 -9.83 1.86 -0.17
N LEU A 515 -9.75 0.53 -0.10
CA LEU A 515 -8.89 -0.21 0.82
C LEU A 515 -7.91 -1.04 -0.01
N LEU A 516 -6.63 -0.81 0.19
CA LEU A 516 -5.55 -1.62 -0.38
C LEU A 516 -5.01 -2.57 0.69
N HIS A 517 -4.57 -3.73 0.23
CA HIS A 517 -3.99 -4.78 1.05
C HIS A 517 -2.71 -5.33 0.39
N SER A 518 -1.74 -5.68 1.21
CA SER A 518 -0.51 -6.34 0.83
C SER A 518 -0.22 -7.49 1.80
N THR A 519 0.31 -8.61 1.30
CA THR A 519 0.72 -9.75 2.15
C THR A 519 2.21 -9.96 2.02
N GLY A 520 2.96 -9.78 3.12
CA GLY A 520 4.41 -9.97 3.15
C GLY A 520 5.21 -8.85 2.48
N ASN A 521 5.01 -8.63 1.17
CA ASN A 521 5.74 -7.65 0.38
C ASN A 521 5.02 -6.30 0.29
N PRO A 522 5.51 -5.25 0.98
CA PRO A 522 4.81 -3.96 1.10
C PRO A 522 4.82 -3.13 -0.19
N LEU A 523 5.39 -3.64 -1.30
CA LEU A 523 5.30 -3.03 -2.63
C LEU A 523 4.16 -3.62 -3.49
N GLN A 524 3.63 -4.78 -3.10
CA GLN A 524 2.59 -5.49 -3.85
C GLN A 524 1.21 -5.21 -3.25
N TRP A 525 0.57 -4.14 -3.74
CA TRP A 525 -0.75 -3.72 -3.27
C TRP A 525 -1.87 -4.23 -4.16
N THR A 526 -2.88 -4.85 -3.55
CA THR A 526 -4.10 -5.31 -4.20
C THR A 526 -5.31 -4.58 -3.62
N GLU A 527 -6.23 -4.17 -4.49
CA GLU A 527 -7.47 -3.51 -4.05
C GLU A 527 -8.48 -4.52 -3.49
N CYS A 528 -9.02 -4.22 -2.30
CA CYS A 528 -10.08 -4.99 -1.68
C CYS A 528 -11.44 -4.64 -2.29
N THR A 529 -11.68 -5.11 -3.51
CA THR A 529 -12.89 -4.75 -4.29
C THR A 529 -14.22 -5.15 -3.66
N ARG A 530 -14.21 -6.10 -2.71
CA ARG A 530 -15.38 -6.55 -1.94
C ARG A 530 -15.47 -5.98 -0.52
N ALA A 531 -14.75 -4.89 -0.22
CA ALA A 531 -14.85 -4.23 1.08
C ALA A 531 -16.23 -3.56 1.28
N ASP A 532 -16.87 -3.11 0.19
CA ASP A 532 -18.23 -2.55 0.13
C ASP A 532 -18.52 -1.45 1.16
N ASN A 533 -17.55 -0.58 1.44
CA ASN A 533 -17.61 0.43 2.51
C ASN A 533 -17.91 1.85 1.98
N ALA A 534 -18.42 2.73 2.85
CA ALA A 534 -18.71 4.12 2.51
C ALA A 534 -17.54 5.10 2.81
N GLY A 535 -16.40 4.60 3.27
CA GLY A 535 -15.22 5.38 3.64
C GLY A 535 -14.45 4.68 4.74
N VAL A 536 -13.12 4.63 4.66
CA VAL A 536 -12.27 3.91 5.63
C VAL A 536 -11.83 4.85 6.75
N HIS A 537 -12.00 4.44 8.01
CA HIS A 537 -11.52 5.18 9.19
C HIS A 537 -10.41 4.44 9.95
N GLY A 538 -10.33 3.12 9.84
CA GLY A 538 -9.41 2.29 10.62
C GLY A 538 -9.51 0.82 10.24
N VAL A 539 -8.43 0.06 10.44
CA VAL A 539 -8.41 -1.39 10.27
C VAL A 539 -7.91 -2.02 11.56
N MET A 540 -8.66 -2.98 12.10
CA MET A 540 -8.36 -3.64 13.38
C MET A 540 -8.32 -5.17 13.22
N PRO A 541 -7.46 -5.88 13.97
CA PRO A 541 -7.62 -7.32 14.14
C PRO A 541 -8.94 -7.65 14.82
N THR A 542 -9.45 -8.87 14.62
CA THR A 542 -10.42 -9.48 15.53
C THR A 542 -9.97 -10.89 15.90
N LEU A 543 -10.05 -11.21 17.19
CA LEU A 543 -9.66 -12.52 17.73
C LEU A 543 -10.75 -13.60 17.59
N ARG A 544 -11.89 -13.28 16.96
CA ARG A 544 -12.96 -14.27 16.69
C ARG A 544 -13.23 -14.49 15.21
N TYR A 545 -13.33 -15.77 14.86
CA TYR A 545 -13.91 -16.28 13.62
C TYR A 545 -15.44 -16.16 13.69
N GLY A 546 -16.02 -15.32 12.85
CA GLY A 546 -17.47 -15.30 12.65
C GLY A 546 -17.91 -16.62 12.02
N ALA A 547 -18.74 -17.38 12.74
CA ALA A 547 -19.36 -18.65 12.32
C ALA A 547 -18.39 -19.80 11.94
N THR A 548 -18.65 -20.98 12.50
CA THR A 548 -17.90 -22.24 12.31
C THR A 548 -17.84 -22.78 10.87
N TRP A 549 -18.43 -22.07 9.90
CA TRP A 549 -18.45 -22.46 8.48
C TRP A 549 -17.44 -21.65 7.63
N ILE A 550 -16.76 -20.65 8.20
CA ILE A 550 -15.72 -19.87 7.52
C ILE A 550 -14.34 -20.40 7.97
N ILE A 551 -14.02 -21.61 7.52
CA ILE A 551 -12.71 -22.22 7.76
C ILE A 551 -11.70 -21.58 6.79
N GLY A 552 -10.67 -20.90 7.31
CA GLY A 552 -9.44 -20.56 6.58
C GLY A 552 -9.17 -19.09 6.25
N ARG A 553 -9.71 -18.09 6.97
CA ARG A 553 -9.52 -16.66 6.63
C ARG A 553 -9.20 -15.80 7.87
N SER A 554 -8.18 -14.95 7.80
CA SER A 554 -7.87 -13.95 8.84
C SER A 554 -9.02 -12.94 8.93
N PRO A 555 -9.75 -12.85 10.05
CA PRO A 555 -10.87 -11.92 10.18
C PRO A 555 -10.34 -10.52 10.49
N VAL A 556 -10.65 -9.56 9.61
CA VAL A 556 -10.23 -8.16 9.76
C VAL A 556 -11.47 -7.30 9.98
N CYS A 557 -11.44 -6.45 11.01
CA CYS A 557 -12.48 -5.46 11.25
C CYS A 557 -12.14 -4.16 10.52
N LEU A 558 -13.02 -3.76 9.60
CA LEU A 558 -12.97 -2.48 8.93
C LEU A 558 -13.89 -1.49 9.66
N LEU A 559 -13.31 -0.41 10.17
CA LEU A 559 -14.05 0.74 10.69
C LEU A 559 -14.36 1.67 9.51
N SER A 560 -15.64 1.89 9.22
CA SER A 560 -16.06 2.68 8.07
C SER A 560 -17.10 3.75 8.41
N ALA A 561 -17.29 4.69 7.48
CA ALA A 561 -18.26 5.78 7.61
C ALA A 561 -19.73 5.31 7.70
N ASP A 562 -20.01 4.05 7.37
CA ASP A 562 -21.34 3.43 7.42
C ASP A 562 -21.47 2.31 8.47
N GLY A 563 -20.45 2.11 9.32
CA GLY A 563 -20.48 1.16 10.42
C GLY A 563 -19.19 0.37 10.61
N ILE A 564 -19.29 -0.80 11.24
CA ILE A 564 -18.17 -1.74 11.42
C ILE A 564 -18.45 -2.98 10.58
N ARG A 565 -17.45 -3.41 9.82
CA ARG A 565 -17.52 -4.54 8.90
C ARG A 565 -16.47 -5.60 9.22
N LEU A 566 -16.83 -6.86 9.03
CA LEU A 566 -15.92 -7.99 9.07
C LEU A 566 -15.55 -8.37 7.64
N LEU A 567 -14.25 -8.36 7.33
CA LEU A 567 -13.70 -8.76 6.04
C LEU A 567 -13.15 -10.19 6.11
N SER A 568 -13.34 -10.93 5.02
CA SER A 568 -12.82 -12.29 4.84
C SER A 568 -11.86 -12.34 3.66
N PHE A 569 -10.73 -13.03 3.82
CA PHE A 569 -9.67 -13.17 2.80
C PHE A 569 -9.38 -14.62 2.45
N ASP A 570 -9.29 -14.99 1.18
CA ASP A 570 -8.85 -16.33 0.81
C ASP A 570 -7.37 -16.59 1.10
N THR A 571 -6.92 -17.82 0.84
CA THR A 571 -5.52 -18.22 1.04
C THR A 571 -4.54 -17.46 0.15
N SER A 572 -5.01 -16.83 -0.93
CA SER A 572 -4.23 -15.94 -1.79
C SER A 572 -4.24 -14.48 -1.32
N GLY A 573 -4.92 -14.19 -0.20
CA GLY A 573 -5.03 -12.84 0.34
C GLY A 573 -6.08 -11.97 -0.35
N ARG A 574 -6.93 -12.51 -1.22
CA ARG A 574 -7.96 -11.72 -1.90
C ARG A 574 -9.18 -11.52 -0.99
N CYS A 575 -9.67 -10.28 -0.90
CA CYS A 575 -10.91 -9.98 -0.19
C CYS A 575 -12.11 -10.65 -0.87
N THR A 576 -12.84 -11.44 -0.09
CA THR A 576 -13.88 -12.35 -0.58
C THR A 576 -15.28 -12.02 -0.12
N ALA A 577 -15.41 -11.37 1.04
CA ALA A 577 -16.69 -10.98 1.60
C ALA A 577 -16.50 -9.82 2.58
N SER A 578 -17.55 -9.00 2.71
CA SER A 578 -17.69 -7.95 3.71
C SER A 578 -19.06 -8.11 4.38
N THR A 579 -19.06 -8.23 5.70
CA THR A 579 -20.29 -8.35 6.50
C THR A 579 -20.37 -7.21 7.49
N ARG A 580 -21.38 -6.35 7.38
CA ARG A 580 -21.60 -5.27 8.36
C ARG A 580 -22.13 -5.85 9.66
N ILE A 581 -21.33 -5.78 10.73
CA ILE A 581 -21.65 -6.30 12.07
C ILE A 581 -22.26 -5.25 12.99
N SER A 582 -22.12 -3.97 12.66
CA SER A 582 -22.72 -2.85 13.39
C SER A 582 -22.91 -1.65 12.49
N GLN A 583 -23.94 -0.84 12.76
CA GLN A 583 -24.15 0.47 12.13
C GLN A 583 -23.46 1.61 12.90
N ARG A 584 -22.91 1.33 14.08
CA ARG A 584 -22.18 2.33 14.88
C ARG A 584 -20.88 2.70 14.17
N ILE A 585 -20.62 4.01 14.09
CA ILE A 585 -19.45 4.56 13.40
C ILE A 585 -18.35 4.82 14.41
N VAL A 586 -17.12 4.41 14.09
CA VAL A 586 -15.91 4.71 14.86
C VAL A 586 -15.06 5.64 14.02
N ALA A 587 -14.65 6.79 14.58
CA ALA A 587 -13.99 7.84 13.80
C ALA A 587 -12.52 7.53 13.44
N SER A 588 -11.86 6.64 14.18
CA SER A 588 -10.44 6.29 14.00
C SER A 588 -10.12 4.97 14.71
N SER A 589 -9.07 4.27 14.27
CA SER A 589 -8.50 3.12 14.99
C SER A 589 -8.07 3.47 16.43
N ARG A 590 -7.76 4.73 16.74
CA ARG A 590 -7.44 5.19 18.11
C ARG A 590 -8.59 5.03 19.11
N LEU A 591 -9.83 4.95 18.62
CA LEU A 591 -11.03 4.77 19.43
C LEU A 591 -11.47 3.31 19.49
N ALA A 592 -10.60 2.38 19.07
CA ALA A 592 -10.84 0.95 19.11
C ALA A 592 -9.63 0.23 19.73
N ALA A 593 -9.88 -0.84 20.46
CA ALA A 593 -8.85 -1.68 21.05
C ALA A 593 -9.26 -3.16 20.94
N VAL A 594 -8.30 -4.00 20.55
CA VAL A 594 -8.48 -5.45 20.58
C VAL A 594 -8.46 -5.90 22.03
N THR A 595 -9.43 -6.73 22.43
CA THR A 595 -9.54 -7.29 23.77
C THR A 595 -9.45 -8.81 23.70
N GLU A 596 -9.22 -9.48 24.83
CA GLU A 596 -9.20 -10.96 24.90
C GLU A 596 -10.45 -11.61 24.27
N ASN A 597 -11.61 -10.95 24.34
CA ASN A 597 -12.89 -11.50 23.89
C ASN A 597 -13.32 -11.05 22.48
N GLY A 598 -12.62 -10.08 21.87
CA GLY A 598 -12.97 -9.51 20.58
C GLY A 598 -12.45 -8.07 20.38
N LEU A 599 -13.37 -7.12 20.22
CA LEU A 599 -13.05 -5.72 19.95
C LEU A 599 -13.87 -4.80 20.87
N ALA A 600 -13.24 -3.82 21.50
CA ALA A 600 -13.92 -2.71 22.14
C ALA A 600 -13.74 -1.44 21.31
N PHE A 601 -14.73 -0.56 21.29
CA PHE A 601 -14.66 0.70 20.57
C PHE A 601 -15.59 1.75 21.15
N ILE A 602 -15.29 3.01 20.86
CA ILE A 602 -16.14 4.15 21.19
C ILE A 602 -16.76 4.67 19.90
N ASP A 603 -18.09 4.72 19.87
CA ASP A 603 -18.79 5.21 18.70
C ASP A 603 -18.81 6.75 18.61
N SER A 604 -19.33 7.28 17.50
CA SER A 604 -19.45 8.72 17.25
C SER A 604 -20.30 9.48 18.28
N ASN A 605 -21.11 8.80 19.09
CA ASN A 605 -21.88 9.40 20.18
C ASN A 605 -21.14 9.34 21.53
N GLY A 606 -19.90 8.83 21.54
CA GLY A 606 -19.11 8.63 22.74
C GLY A 606 -19.49 7.39 23.54
N GLN A 607 -20.31 6.48 23.02
CA GLN A 607 -20.68 5.26 23.76
C GLN A 607 -19.60 4.19 23.62
N LEU A 608 -19.10 3.71 24.75
CA LEU A 608 -18.23 2.54 24.78
C LEU A 608 -19.05 1.28 24.50
N CYS A 609 -18.65 0.55 23.46
CA CYS A 609 -19.27 -0.68 23.00
C CYS A 609 -18.25 -1.82 22.99
N ARG A 610 -18.75 -3.04 23.14
CA ARG A 610 -17.98 -4.28 23.02
C ARG A 610 -18.58 -5.15 21.94
N TYR A 611 -17.73 -5.67 21.07
CA TYR A 611 -18.03 -6.71 20.11
C TYR A 611 -17.46 -8.02 20.66
N GLU A 612 -18.34 -8.85 21.20
CA GLU A 612 -18.01 -10.16 21.79
C GLU A 612 -18.92 -11.22 21.17
N GLY A 613 -18.33 -12.32 20.71
CA GLY A 613 -19.09 -13.36 19.99
C GLY A 613 -19.61 -12.87 18.64
N THR A 614 -20.93 -12.62 18.56
CA THR A 614 -21.63 -12.22 17.32
C THR A 614 -22.39 -10.92 17.45
N ARG A 615 -22.31 -10.23 18.60
CA ARG A 615 -23.11 -9.04 18.89
C ARG A 615 -22.24 -7.89 19.35
N VAL A 616 -22.64 -6.70 18.91
CA VAL A 616 -22.18 -5.45 19.50
C VAL A 616 -23.14 -5.05 20.61
N THR A 617 -22.62 -4.89 21.81
CA THR A 617 -23.37 -4.45 23.00
C THR A 617 -22.80 -3.14 23.52
N SER A 618 -23.67 -2.18 23.82
CA SER A 618 -23.28 -0.97 24.55
C SER A 618 -23.02 -1.32 26.01
N THR A 619 -21.96 -0.76 26.58
CA THR A 619 -21.60 -0.94 28.00
C THR A 619 -22.41 -0.03 28.93
N GLY A 620 -23.14 0.94 28.37
CA GLY A 620 -23.77 2.04 29.11
C GLY A 620 -22.80 3.16 29.51
N VAL A 621 -21.48 2.94 29.43
CA VAL A 621 -20.46 3.96 29.71
C VAL A 621 -20.38 4.92 28.51
N THR A 622 -20.49 6.22 28.76
CA THR A 622 -20.44 7.27 27.74
C THR A 622 -19.34 8.26 28.05
N VAL A 623 -18.47 8.52 27.08
CA VAL A 623 -17.36 9.47 27.12
C VAL A 623 -17.42 10.32 25.84
N PRO A 624 -18.19 11.43 25.83
CA PRO A 624 -18.45 12.22 24.61
C PRO A 624 -17.20 12.82 23.98
N SER A 625 -16.17 13.09 24.77
CA SER A 625 -14.90 13.67 24.32
C SER A 625 -13.77 12.65 24.32
N ALA A 626 -14.07 11.38 24.01
CA ALA A 626 -13.05 10.34 23.91
C ALA A 626 -12.07 10.66 22.79
N GLU A 627 -10.78 10.65 23.12
CA GLU A 627 -9.65 10.83 22.23
C GLU A 627 -8.93 9.52 21.97
N GLY A 628 -9.13 8.52 22.83
CA GLY A 628 -8.35 7.30 22.84
C GLY A 628 -8.98 6.13 23.59
N LEU A 629 -8.69 4.91 23.12
CA LEU A 629 -9.02 3.65 23.76
C LEU A 629 -7.83 2.70 23.70
N VAL A 630 -7.45 2.15 24.85
CA VAL A 630 -6.37 1.17 24.98
C VAL A 630 -6.85 0.02 25.85
N TYR A 631 -6.35 -1.18 25.59
CA TYR A 631 -6.60 -2.35 26.43
C TYR A 631 -5.30 -2.75 27.14
N SER A 632 -5.36 -2.88 28.47
CA SER A 632 -4.30 -3.54 29.23
C SER A 632 -4.66 -5.01 29.38
N ALA A 633 -3.90 -5.89 28.73
CA ALA A 633 -4.04 -7.33 28.86
C ALA A 633 -3.61 -7.80 30.26
N SER A 634 -2.51 -7.26 30.80
CA SER A 634 -1.99 -7.64 32.13
C SER A 634 -2.98 -7.33 33.26
N HIS A 635 -3.87 -6.36 33.06
CA HIS A 635 -4.84 -5.93 34.06
C HIS A 635 -6.29 -6.23 33.69
N GLY A 636 -6.56 -6.67 32.45
CA GLY A 636 -7.88 -7.02 31.96
C GLY A 636 -8.85 -5.84 31.89
N GLU A 637 -8.35 -4.61 31.73
CA GLU A 637 -9.17 -3.38 31.75
C GLU A 637 -8.96 -2.52 30.50
N LEU A 638 -10.02 -1.80 30.11
CA LEU A 638 -9.98 -0.80 29.04
C LEU A 638 -9.65 0.57 29.64
N LEU A 639 -8.66 1.26 29.09
CA LEU A 639 -8.33 2.62 29.42
C LEU A 639 -8.92 3.55 28.36
N VAL A 640 -9.90 4.35 28.77
CA VAL A 640 -10.56 5.36 27.93
C VAL A 640 -10.00 6.72 28.28
N TYR A 641 -9.51 7.44 27.27
CA TYR A 641 -8.93 8.78 27.41
C TYR A 641 -9.84 9.81 26.75
N GLY A 642 -10.13 10.90 27.45
CA GLY A 642 -10.93 11.98 26.86
C GLY A 642 -11.33 13.08 27.83
N GLY A 643 -11.48 14.32 27.34
CA GLY A 643 -11.97 15.44 28.15
C GLY A 643 -11.10 15.76 29.37
N GLY A 644 -9.80 15.50 29.28
CA GLY A 644 -8.84 15.71 30.38
C GLY A 644 -8.92 14.72 31.53
N LYS A 645 -9.63 13.60 31.37
CA LYS A 645 -9.73 12.51 32.34
C LYS A 645 -9.42 11.16 31.68
N THR A 646 -8.99 10.22 32.51
CA THR A 646 -8.79 8.82 32.12
C THR A 646 -9.77 7.96 32.92
N MET A 647 -10.38 6.97 32.26
CA MET A 647 -11.29 6.02 32.87
C MET A 647 -10.78 4.60 32.63
N ALA A 648 -10.70 3.79 33.68
CA ALA A 648 -10.43 2.37 33.59
C ALA A 648 -11.75 1.61 33.69
N VAL A 649 -12.12 0.89 32.63
CA VAL A 649 -13.39 0.16 32.51
C VAL A 649 -13.10 -1.33 32.58
N ALA A 650 -13.64 -1.98 33.60
CA ALA A 650 -13.52 -3.41 33.82
C ALA A 650 -14.43 -4.23 32.86
N PRO A 651 -14.21 -5.55 32.75
CA PRO A 651 -15.04 -6.42 31.89
C PRO A 651 -16.53 -6.40 32.24
N ASP A 652 -16.87 -6.22 33.52
CA ASP A 652 -18.26 -6.14 34.01
C ASP A 652 -18.95 -4.79 33.75
N ASN A 653 -18.31 -3.90 32.97
CA ASN A 653 -18.74 -2.53 32.65
C ASN A 653 -18.72 -1.55 33.83
N THR A 654 -18.19 -1.96 34.99
CA THR A 654 -17.88 -1.01 36.06
C THR A 654 -16.60 -0.24 35.72
N PHE A 655 -16.43 0.95 36.31
CA PHE A 655 -15.29 1.79 35.99
C PHE A 655 -14.75 2.59 37.17
N THR A 656 -13.49 2.99 37.07
CA THR A 656 -12.85 3.94 37.99
C THR A 656 -12.16 5.05 37.19
N HIS A 657 -11.85 6.15 37.83
CA HIS A 657 -11.11 7.25 37.23
C HIS A 657 -9.62 7.12 37.51
N ARG A 658 -8.78 7.59 36.59
CA ARG A 658 -7.35 7.81 36.83
C ARG A 658 -7.03 9.30 36.70
N THR A 659 -6.10 9.79 37.52
CA THR A 659 -5.65 11.19 37.47
C THR A 659 -4.67 11.45 36.34
N SER A 660 -3.92 10.43 35.91
CA SER A 660 -2.93 10.55 34.85
C SER A 660 -3.57 10.83 33.50
N ARG A 661 -2.91 11.65 32.69
CA ARG A 661 -3.36 12.06 31.36
C ARG A 661 -2.36 11.58 30.33
N TYR A 662 -2.84 10.84 29.34
CA TYR A 662 -2.03 10.31 28.25
C TYR A 662 -2.76 10.46 26.93
N GLN A 663 -1.98 10.49 25.85
CA GLN A 663 -2.46 10.26 24.49
C GLN A 663 -2.30 8.78 24.14
N SER A 664 -3.33 8.17 23.57
CA SER A 664 -3.27 6.78 23.06
C SER A 664 -2.79 6.72 21.62
N HIS A 665 -2.16 5.60 21.27
CA HIS A 665 -1.72 5.29 19.91
C HIS A 665 -2.28 3.94 19.44
N ALA A 666 -2.41 3.76 18.12
CA ALA A 666 -2.94 2.52 17.53
C ALA A 666 -2.13 1.26 17.90
N SER A 667 -0.86 1.42 18.30
CA SER A 667 -0.01 0.35 18.84
C SER A 667 -0.45 -0.18 20.21
N GLY A 668 -1.40 0.48 20.88
CA GLY A 668 -1.77 0.20 22.28
C GLY A 668 -0.87 0.91 23.30
N LEU A 669 0.18 1.60 22.88
CA LEU A 669 1.04 2.40 23.75
C LEU A 669 0.44 3.79 24.03
N LEU A 670 0.95 4.40 25.09
CA LEU A 670 0.53 5.71 25.59
C LEU A 670 1.70 6.70 25.50
N SER A 671 1.44 8.00 25.44
CA SER A 671 2.49 9.02 25.59
C SER A 671 1.98 10.30 26.25
N ASP A 672 2.87 11.06 26.88
CA ASP A 672 2.60 12.43 27.38
C ASP A 672 3.54 13.46 26.72
N SER A 673 4.08 14.46 27.43
CA SER A 673 5.11 15.39 26.95
C SER A 673 6.52 14.80 26.94
N ASP A 674 6.81 13.84 27.81
CA ASP A 674 8.17 13.47 28.21
C ASP A 674 8.48 12.00 28.00
N ASN A 675 7.48 11.12 27.94
CA ASN A 675 7.69 9.69 27.76
C ASN A 675 6.60 9.02 26.92
N VAL A 676 6.95 7.82 26.44
CA VAL A 676 6.04 6.78 25.98
C VAL A 676 5.90 5.76 27.11
N TYR A 677 4.68 5.27 27.33
CA TYR A 677 4.33 4.34 28.40
C TYR A 677 3.68 3.08 27.86
N ASP A 678 3.87 1.99 28.60
CA ASP A 678 3.22 0.72 28.37
C ASP A 678 2.13 0.51 29.44
N PRO A 679 0.84 0.41 29.04
CA PRO A 679 -0.26 0.23 29.99
C PRO A 679 -0.23 -1.12 30.73
N ASP A 680 0.53 -2.10 30.24
CA ASP A 680 0.62 -3.43 30.83
C ASP A 680 1.66 -3.55 31.94
N ILE A 681 2.43 -2.50 32.18
CA ILE A 681 3.47 -2.44 33.20
C ILE A 681 3.17 -1.23 34.09
N GLU A 682 2.93 -1.46 35.38
CA GLU A 682 2.70 -0.39 36.36
C GLU A 682 3.94 -0.22 37.28
N GLU A 683 4.42 1.02 37.42
CA GLU A 683 5.44 1.42 38.38
C GLU A 683 4.83 1.67 39.77
N LYS A 684 5.60 1.31 40.80
CA LYS A 684 5.19 1.55 42.18
C LYS A 684 5.36 3.02 42.54
N SER A 685 4.24 3.66 42.88
CA SER A 685 4.20 5.08 43.19
C SER A 685 3.08 5.41 44.17
N ALA A 686 3.21 6.53 44.88
CA ALA A 686 2.13 7.05 45.70
C ALA A 686 1.09 7.73 44.80
N GLN A 687 -0.17 7.32 44.93
CA GLN A 687 -1.28 7.81 44.13
C GLN A 687 -2.22 8.67 44.96
N ALA A 688 -2.71 9.75 44.34
CA ALA A 688 -3.86 10.47 44.86
C ALA A 688 -5.11 9.58 44.74
N VAL A 689 -5.69 9.19 45.87
CA VAL A 689 -6.88 8.34 45.93
C VAL A 689 -8.05 9.17 46.46
N GLU A 690 -9.18 9.06 45.79
CA GLU A 690 -10.46 9.59 46.24
C GLU A 690 -11.53 8.51 46.09
N LEU A 691 -12.10 8.09 47.22
CA LEU A 691 -13.12 7.07 47.28
C LEU A 691 -14.32 7.60 48.06
N ARG A 692 -15.51 7.33 47.56
CA ARG A 692 -16.76 7.66 48.24
C ARG A 692 -17.80 6.58 48.01
N THR A 693 -18.39 6.07 49.09
CA THR A 693 -19.47 5.08 49.02
C THR A 693 -20.79 5.71 48.59
N ASP A 694 -21.69 4.90 48.04
CA ASP A 694 -23.08 5.29 47.87
C ASP A 694 -23.76 5.52 49.23
N GLN A 695 -24.90 6.22 49.21
CA GLN A 695 -25.75 6.47 50.35
C GLN A 695 -26.25 5.15 50.94
N THR A 696 -25.92 4.91 52.21
CA THR A 696 -26.35 3.69 52.91
C THR A 696 -27.34 4.03 54.02
N GLU A 697 -28.50 3.37 54.01
CA GLU A 697 -29.47 3.48 55.10
C GLU A 697 -28.92 2.94 56.42
N LEU A 698 -29.14 3.73 57.47
CA LEU A 698 -28.74 3.46 58.84
C LEU A 698 -29.97 3.02 59.66
N PRO A 699 -30.10 1.73 59.99
CA PRO A 699 -31.15 1.26 60.90
C PRO A 699 -30.85 1.58 62.38
N PHE A 700 -29.65 2.08 62.68
CA PHE A 700 -29.17 2.38 64.03
C PHE A 700 -28.33 3.66 64.05
N ARG A 701 -28.08 4.21 65.24
CA ARG A 701 -27.17 5.34 65.42
C ARG A 701 -25.72 4.85 65.29
N LEU A 702 -25.03 5.24 64.23
CA LEU A 702 -23.62 4.94 64.01
C LEU A 702 -22.76 5.54 65.14
N ARG A 703 -21.96 4.70 65.80
CA ARG A 703 -21.00 5.14 66.84
C ARG A 703 -19.56 4.87 66.45
N LEU A 704 -19.34 3.84 65.63
CA LEU A 704 -18.02 3.39 65.25
C LEU A 704 -18.00 2.95 63.79
N ALA A 705 -17.01 3.46 63.04
CA ALA A 705 -16.64 2.97 61.73
C ALA A 705 -15.26 2.27 61.83
N GLN A 706 -15.19 1.04 61.34
CA GLN A 706 -13.96 0.25 61.31
C GLN A 706 -13.48 0.13 59.86
N TRP A 707 -12.37 0.77 59.55
CA TRP A 707 -11.78 0.81 58.22
C TRP A 707 -10.71 -0.26 58.07
N HIS A 708 -10.83 -1.09 57.03
CA HIS A 708 -9.85 -2.12 56.70
C HIS A 708 -8.93 -1.58 55.61
N ILE A 709 -7.74 -1.11 56.00
CA ILE A 709 -6.74 -0.56 55.10
C ILE A 709 -5.40 -1.22 55.42
N ASP A 710 -4.73 -1.76 54.40
CA ASP A 710 -3.38 -2.31 54.49
C ASP A 710 -2.47 -1.51 53.55
N ALA A 711 -1.71 -0.58 54.15
CA ALA A 711 -0.87 0.39 53.44
C ALA A 711 0.52 0.45 54.07
N SER A 712 1.57 0.45 53.24
CA SER A 712 2.94 0.60 53.72
C SER A 712 3.25 2.02 54.22
N ASP A 713 2.60 3.04 53.64
CA ASP A 713 2.76 4.44 54.02
C ASP A 713 1.57 5.29 53.54
N ALA A 714 0.54 5.48 54.37
CA ALA A 714 -0.64 6.26 54.02
C ALA A 714 -0.47 7.74 54.40
N ASP A 715 -1.01 8.67 53.63
CA ASP A 715 -1.40 10.02 54.09
C ASP A 715 -2.80 10.32 53.58
N VAL A 716 -3.80 9.84 54.31
CA VAL A 716 -5.21 9.93 53.91
C VAL A 716 -6.09 10.50 55.01
N ARG A 717 -7.21 11.07 54.58
CA ARG A 717 -8.31 11.51 55.42
C ARG A 717 -9.49 10.56 55.23
N LEU A 718 -9.94 9.99 56.33
CA LEU A 718 -11.15 9.17 56.44
C LEU A 718 -12.28 10.08 56.91
N THR A 719 -13.36 10.12 56.16
CA THR A 719 -14.48 11.04 56.42
C THR A 719 -15.79 10.27 56.47
N VAL A 720 -16.64 10.62 57.43
CA VAL A 720 -18.00 10.10 57.55
C VAL A 720 -18.96 11.26 57.32
N TYR A 721 -19.85 11.10 56.35
CA TYR A 721 -20.92 12.03 56.04
C TYR A 721 -22.25 11.43 56.47
N ALA A 722 -23.12 12.22 57.10
CA ALA A 722 -24.45 11.76 57.48
C ALA A 722 -25.52 12.75 56.99
N GLU A 723 -26.72 12.23 56.70
CA GLU A 723 -27.81 13.04 56.17
C GLU A 723 -29.20 12.49 56.54
N ASN A 724 -30.19 13.39 56.49
CA ASN A 724 -31.61 13.10 56.77
C ASN A 724 -32.54 13.39 55.57
N GLY A 725 -32.00 13.82 54.42
CA GLY A 725 -32.72 14.15 53.18
C GLY A 725 -32.09 15.30 52.36
N TYR A 726 -32.42 15.33 51.06
CA TYR A 726 -32.15 16.32 49.98
C TYR A 726 -30.75 16.89 49.71
N SER A 727 -29.69 16.47 50.40
CA SER A 727 -28.31 16.85 50.02
C SER A 727 -27.67 15.84 49.08
N CYS A 728 -26.97 16.31 48.04
CA CYS A 728 -26.15 15.46 47.17
C CYS A 728 -24.80 15.08 47.81
N HIS A 729 -24.41 15.70 48.93
CA HIS A 729 -23.07 15.56 49.53
C HIS A 729 -23.08 15.10 51.00
N GLY A 730 -24.20 15.25 51.71
CA GLY A 730 -24.30 14.99 53.16
C GLY A 730 -23.48 15.99 54.01
N GLU A 731 -23.73 16.03 55.32
CA GLU A 731 -22.94 16.83 56.25
C GLU A 731 -21.78 15.99 56.81
N MET A 732 -20.56 16.54 56.83
CA MET A 732 -19.41 15.86 57.42
C MET A 732 -19.56 15.81 58.94
N VAL A 733 -19.72 14.60 59.50
CA VAL A 733 -19.94 14.38 60.95
C VAL A 733 -18.73 13.81 61.67
N SER A 734 -17.75 13.25 60.95
CA SER A 734 -16.48 12.82 61.53
C SER A 734 -15.38 12.83 60.47
N SER A 735 -14.18 13.23 60.87
CA SER A 735 -12.99 13.16 60.02
C SER A 735 -11.79 12.70 60.84
N GLN A 736 -10.97 11.81 60.28
CA GLN A 736 -9.77 11.29 60.90
C GLN A 736 -8.64 11.25 59.87
N ARG A 737 -7.48 11.82 60.20
CA ARG A 737 -6.29 11.72 59.36
C ARG A 737 -5.45 10.51 59.77
N LEU A 738 -4.96 9.78 58.78
CA LEU A 738 -4.14 8.59 58.92
C LEU A 738 -2.79 8.87 58.23
N ARG A 739 -1.69 8.71 58.96
CA ARG A 739 -0.33 8.93 58.46
C ARG A 739 0.59 7.77 58.82
N GLY A 740 1.42 7.33 57.87
CA GLY A 740 2.40 6.24 58.04
C GLY A 740 1.84 4.85 57.72
N ALA A 741 2.58 3.81 58.13
CA ALA A 741 2.21 2.42 57.86
C ALA A 741 0.94 1.99 58.62
N VAL A 742 0.04 1.32 57.93
CA VAL A 742 -1.26 0.85 58.45
C VAL A 742 -1.36 -0.65 58.19
N ARG A 743 -1.29 -1.45 59.26
CA ARG A 743 -1.36 -2.92 59.20
C ARG A 743 -2.46 -3.50 60.10
N ALA A 744 -3.39 -2.66 60.55
CA ALA A 744 -4.45 -3.01 61.48
C ALA A 744 -5.71 -2.20 61.18
N VAL A 745 -6.86 -2.72 61.64
CA VAL A 745 -8.17 -2.07 61.45
C VAL A 745 -8.21 -0.72 62.16
N VAL A 746 -8.47 0.35 61.40
CA VAL A 746 -8.56 1.72 61.93
C VAL A 746 -9.97 1.94 62.49
N ARG A 747 -10.05 2.33 63.77
CA ARG A 747 -11.31 2.54 64.48
C ARG A 747 -11.61 4.03 64.62
N GLN A 748 -12.57 4.54 63.85
CA GLN A 748 -13.02 5.93 63.88
C GLN A 748 -14.30 6.06 64.71
N ARG A 749 -14.23 6.81 65.82
CA ARG A 749 -15.43 7.16 66.59
C ARG A 749 -16.24 8.21 65.83
N VAL A 750 -17.55 8.02 65.77
CA VAL A 750 -18.48 8.92 65.08
C VAL A 750 -19.44 9.50 66.10
N ALA A 751 -19.34 10.81 66.35
CA ALA A 751 -20.23 11.54 67.24
C ALA A 751 -21.25 12.30 66.40
N MET A 752 -22.40 11.68 66.13
CA MET A 752 -23.45 12.27 65.30
C MET A 752 -24.85 12.11 65.92
N PRO A 753 -25.82 12.99 65.57
CA PRO A 753 -27.24 12.77 65.86
C PRO A 753 -27.79 11.55 65.11
N ARG A 754 -29.05 11.18 65.36
CA ARG A 754 -29.69 10.08 64.61
C ARG A 754 -29.91 10.55 63.16
N SER A 755 -29.23 9.90 62.23
CA SER A 755 -29.34 10.19 60.79
C SER A 755 -29.93 9.00 60.04
N ARG A 756 -30.65 9.27 58.95
CA ARG A 756 -31.28 8.24 58.11
C ARG A 756 -30.26 7.50 57.25
N THR A 757 -29.26 8.21 56.74
CA THR A 757 -28.24 7.61 55.85
C THR A 757 -26.84 8.13 56.15
N VAL A 758 -25.84 7.39 55.67
CA VAL A 758 -24.41 7.68 55.82
C VAL A 758 -23.66 7.43 54.51
N ARG A 759 -22.55 8.14 54.32
CA ARG A 759 -21.53 7.87 53.31
C ARG A 759 -20.14 7.91 53.94
N PHE A 760 -19.23 7.15 53.35
CA PHE A 760 -17.85 7.09 53.77
C PHE A 760 -16.97 7.63 52.65
N GLY A 761 -16.05 8.52 53.00
CA GLY A 761 -15.05 9.09 52.12
C GLY A 761 -13.64 8.72 52.55
N LEU A 762 -12.76 8.45 51.60
CA LEU A 762 -11.32 8.33 51.80
C LEU A 762 -10.64 9.20 50.75
N GLN A 763 -9.84 10.16 51.18
CA GLN A 763 -9.14 11.08 50.27
C GLN A 763 -7.70 11.34 50.74
N GLY A 764 -6.72 11.23 49.84
CA GLY A 764 -5.32 11.56 50.13
C GLY A 764 -4.36 10.78 49.24
N SER A 765 -3.18 10.45 49.76
CA SER A 765 -2.14 9.71 49.03
C SER A 765 -1.96 8.30 49.60
N LEU A 766 -1.97 7.29 48.74
CA LEU A 766 -1.70 5.88 49.10
C LEU A 766 -0.70 5.23 48.12
N PRO A 767 0.21 4.37 48.60
CA PRO A 767 1.11 3.60 47.74
C PRO A 767 0.33 2.63 46.86
N SER A 768 0.74 2.47 45.60
CA SER A 768 0.27 1.40 44.70
C SER A 768 0.36 0.03 45.38
N GLY A 769 -0.66 -0.80 45.20
CA GLY A 769 -0.80 -2.10 45.86
C GLY A 769 -1.44 -2.05 47.26
N THR A 770 -1.72 -0.85 47.80
CA THR A 770 -2.49 -0.70 49.04
C THR A 770 -3.87 -1.33 48.88
N ARG A 771 -4.28 -2.16 49.84
CA ARG A 771 -5.59 -2.82 49.85
C ARG A 771 -6.55 -2.08 50.76
N ILE A 772 -7.72 -1.76 50.22
CA ILE A 772 -8.81 -1.06 50.90
C ILE A 772 -10.01 -1.99 50.88
N GLY A 773 -10.31 -2.56 52.04
CA GLY A 773 -11.41 -3.48 52.26
C GLY A 773 -12.68 -2.78 52.76
N ASN A 774 -13.57 -3.58 53.33
CA ASN A 774 -14.86 -3.13 53.79
C ASN A 774 -14.78 -2.23 55.03
N ILE A 775 -15.84 -1.46 55.24
CA ILE A 775 -16.07 -0.65 56.43
C ILE A 775 -17.14 -1.35 57.26
N ASN A 776 -16.80 -1.74 58.50
CA ASN A 776 -17.77 -2.30 59.42
C ASN A 776 -18.34 -1.20 60.32
N MET A 777 -19.66 -1.10 60.37
CA MET A 777 -20.38 -0.12 61.17
C MET A 777 -21.02 -0.76 62.40
N SER A 778 -20.93 -0.09 63.56
CA SER A 778 -21.62 -0.50 64.79
C SER A 778 -22.08 0.64 65.69
#